data_AF-A0A9R1Q166-F1
#
_entry.id   AF-A0A9R1Q166-F1
#
_cell.length_a   1.000
_cell.length_b   1.000
_cell.length_c   1.000
_cell.angle_alpha   90.00
_cell.angle_beta   90.00
_cell.angle_gamma   90.00
#
_symmetry.space_group_name_H-M   'P 1'
#
loop_
_entity.id
_entity.type
_entity.pdbx_description
1 polymer ?
#
loop_
_entity_poly.entity_id
_entity_poly.type
_entity_poly.pdbx_seq_one_letter_code
_entity_poly.pdbx_strand_id
1 'polypeptide(L)'
;MHRSVVTLVQRSAPLSKMLHDSPIQDEVDGTKEAAAEMGGSIKGHSVHGRHVARYTLGNCLPCFSSPRTLGDDPPPAVVAAAAATSSEDMPGASNDDGDVDIKLSFNRVAMSKKIKSVIEEMNSICLLVSDLLKVKTADHSSIALSTHATIERPPTGSIVPQDRKLYGRNDIFEQTVNALTGGTYHDKTLSVLPLVGPGGIGKTTFTQHLYNDERIKGHFPVRVWVCVSTSFDVIRLTKEILGCISGTNANTYETTNLDQLQRAIAEKLDSKRFLIVLDDVWTCNSERDWENLLAPLTIGETKGSMVLVTTRLPSVEQMVKTTDPVKLHGLDPDDFFALFEACIFAHNKPRLYDDDLVNVARDIAKKLKGSPLAANTVGRLLKKNICWQYWMGILEKNEWHSAKNDDDIFPSLQISYNYLPFHLQKCFFYCALFPEDYKFYDLEKITNFWITMGIIDSNCQNDKNYLEELVDNGFLIKDSDMNGEYYVMHDLLHELSRHVSSQECVNISSLSFRANDMPQSVRHLSITVRDKYDKSFGEEIGKLKSVIDIGNLHSLMIFGLHDVETCTILKDAFEGIKSLRVLFIPSFPKDLPKSFSNLIHLQYLKLTPPSDERYNKHPPRTLPRFYLLKFLDLYDWHYYIIFFPKSISLLMSLRHLYSEEELHSSIPEVGKMKWLQELREFHVKKESVGYELSQLGELTELGGQLAICNLETVASKKEANDAKLKDKRNLKELELVWGAGQKITDGDILEGLQPPPNLRKLGIIDYGFATGPSWLCSDISIKRLESLHLNGIYWGTLPPFEQLPHLTNLQLENIAGIRVFGPGFIGLTERSFMHLKTVIIGDMPELEEWVGGPNSPLFSRLESIECWCCPLLSSFSFLQCCTNLCRLRIADCPELSQFPSLPHTSTLTDISLHNRFTIGLTYDGKCLSAYRYDGALAFQNMDKVESIDIDGSPHVSLSVSDLQKMNSLRKLLEFDGASIFSAEWFNPVVLEELAAHDKSLDEKNTSVAAGLIPEVAMSKYLHPGSFQLEEMRVGNILAVLIAPICRRLAATLHTLGFCYDNVTETFTEEQAQALNLLTSLKSLEFLRCNLQSLPRLYGLSSLEKFSIMRCDGIESLPSKEDLPASLLKLNVSGCGDEIKEQAEKLKEANPCLSVYEDTILYYYP
;
A
#
# COMPACT_ATOMS: atom_id res chain seq x y z
N MET A 1 -30.96 -28.93 -10.94
CA MET A 1 -31.38 -29.25 -12.33
C MET A 1 -32.89 -29.17 -12.57
N HIS A 2 -33.75 -29.89 -11.84
CA HIS A 2 -35.21 -29.89 -12.10
C HIS A 2 -35.88 -28.50 -11.99
N ARG A 3 -35.43 -27.62 -11.08
CA ARG A 3 -35.88 -26.21 -11.00
C ARG A 3 -35.38 -25.35 -12.18
N SER A 4 -34.18 -25.60 -12.69
CA SER A 4 -33.59 -24.86 -13.81
C SER A 4 -34.28 -25.21 -15.15
N VAL A 5 -34.65 -26.48 -15.34
CA VAL A 5 -35.41 -26.93 -16.52
C VAL A 5 -36.84 -26.37 -16.50
N VAL A 6 -37.51 -26.36 -15.34
CA VAL A 6 -38.84 -25.74 -15.19
C VAL A 6 -38.79 -24.22 -15.44
N THR A 7 -37.70 -23.55 -15.04
CA THR A 7 -37.49 -22.11 -15.31
C THR A 7 -37.22 -21.82 -16.80
N LEU A 8 -36.51 -22.72 -17.49
CA LEU A 8 -36.28 -22.65 -18.94
C LEU A 8 -37.57 -22.84 -19.75
N VAL A 9 -38.40 -23.81 -19.35
CA VAL A 9 -39.72 -24.07 -19.97
C VAL A 9 -40.73 -22.95 -19.66
N GLN A 10 -40.68 -22.33 -18.48
CA GLN A 10 -41.52 -21.18 -18.15
C GLN A 10 -41.08 -19.88 -18.86
N ARG A 11 -39.78 -19.74 -19.18
CA ARG A 11 -39.21 -18.58 -19.91
C ARG A 11 -39.29 -18.68 -21.43
N SER A 12 -39.60 -19.84 -22.01
CA SER A 12 -39.80 -20.00 -23.46
C SER A 12 -41.21 -19.61 -23.93
N ALA A 13 -42.21 -19.67 -23.05
CA ALA A 13 -43.61 -19.32 -23.35
C ALA A 13 -43.84 -17.85 -23.81
N PRO A 14 -43.13 -16.82 -23.31
CA PRO A 14 -43.25 -15.44 -23.79
C PRO A 14 -42.61 -15.21 -25.18
N LEU A 15 -41.54 -15.95 -25.52
CA LEU A 15 -40.81 -15.85 -26.80
C LEU A 15 -41.64 -16.37 -27.99
N SER A 16 -42.41 -17.44 -27.76
CA SER A 16 -43.38 -17.94 -28.73
C SER A 16 -44.51 -16.92 -28.98
N LYS A 17 -44.88 -16.13 -27.96
CA LYS A 17 -45.93 -15.11 -28.04
C LYS A 17 -45.48 -13.84 -28.81
N MET A 18 -44.19 -13.46 -28.72
CA MET A 18 -43.60 -12.35 -29.51
C MET A 18 -43.64 -12.59 -31.03
N LEU A 19 -43.52 -13.84 -31.48
CA LEU A 19 -43.60 -14.21 -32.89
C LEU A 19 -45.02 -14.05 -33.47
N HIS A 20 -46.06 -14.10 -32.62
CA HIS A 20 -47.46 -13.98 -33.06
C HIS A 20 -47.97 -12.52 -33.19
N ASP A 21 -47.34 -11.55 -32.52
CA ASP A 21 -47.77 -10.14 -32.50
C ASP A 21 -47.04 -9.23 -33.52
N SER A 22 -46.14 -9.80 -34.34
CA SER A 22 -45.31 -9.06 -35.31
C SER A 22 -45.99 -8.45 -36.57
N PRO A 23 -47.23 -8.77 -36.98
CA PRO A 23 -47.83 -8.15 -38.17
C PRO A 23 -48.20 -6.67 -38.02
N ILE A 24 -48.26 -6.15 -36.78
CA ILE A 24 -48.73 -4.77 -36.50
C ILE A 24 -47.61 -3.74 -36.71
N GLN A 25 -46.34 -4.15 -36.61
CA GLN A 25 -45.19 -3.24 -36.84
C GLN A 25 -44.91 -3.03 -38.33
N ASP A 26 -45.29 -4.00 -39.18
CA ASP A 26 -45.08 -3.93 -40.63
C ASP A 26 -46.07 -2.94 -41.31
N GLU A 27 -47.16 -2.56 -40.63
CA GLU A 27 -48.03 -1.43 -41.02
C GLU A 27 -47.40 -0.06 -40.72
N VAL A 28 -46.45 0.01 -39.77
CA VAL A 28 -45.81 1.27 -39.33
C VAL A 28 -44.54 1.57 -40.14
N ASP A 29 -43.83 0.55 -40.62
CA ASP A 29 -42.55 0.70 -41.33
C ASP A 29 -42.67 0.63 -42.88
N GLY A 30 -43.88 0.49 -43.43
CA GLY A 30 -44.12 0.62 -44.87
C GLY A 30 -43.51 -0.48 -45.77
N THR A 31 -43.03 -1.59 -45.21
CA THR A 31 -42.49 -2.72 -45.98
C THR A 31 -43.57 -3.76 -46.27
N LYS A 32 -44.21 -3.67 -47.44
CA LYS A 32 -45.15 -4.68 -47.94
C LYS A 32 -44.41 -5.78 -48.70
N GLU A 33 -43.86 -6.78 -48.02
CA GLU A 33 -43.58 -8.07 -48.66
C GLU A 33 -43.96 -9.24 -47.73
N ALA A 34 -44.87 -10.08 -48.25
CA ALA A 34 -45.34 -11.38 -47.75
C ALA A 34 -46.47 -11.41 -46.68
N ALA A 35 -47.71 -11.31 -47.16
CA ALA A 35 -48.76 -12.28 -46.80
C ALA A 35 -48.45 -13.61 -47.56
N ALA A 36 -48.82 -14.83 -47.17
CA ALA A 36 -49.75 -15.38 -46.19
C ALA A 36 -49.33 -16.84 -45.90
N GLU A 37 -49.58 -17.35 -44.69
CA GLU A 37 -50.10 -18.71 -44.42
C GLU A 37 -50.31 -18.83 -42.90
N MET A 38 -51.53 -18.53 -42.43
CA MET A 38 -51.97 -18.78 -41.05
C MET A 38 -53.21 -19.68 -41.10
N GLY A 39 -53.01 -20.96 -40.78
CA GLY A 39 -54.08 -21.87 -40.43
C GLY A 39 -54.74 -21.42 -39.13
N GLY A 40 -56.06 -21.25 -39.17
CA GLY A 40 -56.83 -20.67 -38.09
C GLY A 40 -57.01 -21.60 -36.89
N SER A 41 -56.61 -21.13 -35.71
CA SER A 41 -57.40 -21.20 -34.48
C SER A 41 -56.72 -20.33 -33.41
N ILE A 42 -57.48 -19.88 -32.41
CA ILE A 42 -57.07 -19.02 -31.29
C ILE A 42 -57.12 -17.51 -31.63
N LYS A 43 -58.33 -17.02 -31.95
CA LYS A 43 -58.65 -15.59 -32.03
C LYS A 43 -59.25 -15.01 -30.73
N GLY A 44 -59.07 -15.68 -29.59
CA GLY A 44 -59.43 -15.15 -28.28
C GLY A 44 -58.22 -15.20 -27.38
N HIS A 45 -57.92 -14.10 -26.66
CA HIS A 45 -56.87 -13.92 -25.63
C HIS A 45 -55.74 -12.91 -25.96
N SER A 46 -55.94 -11.95 -26.87
CA SER A 46 -54.93 -10.91 -27.20
C SER A 46 -54.98 -9.62 -26.36
N VAL A 47 -55.94 -9.45 -25.43
CA VAL A 47 -56.06 -8.17 -24.69
C VAL A 47 -55.30 -8.17 -23.36
N HIS A 48 -54.97 -9.33 -22.78
CA HIS A 48 -54.27 -9.40 -21.48
C HIS A 48 -52.73 -9.49 -21.59
N GLY A 49 -52.18 -9.78 -22.78
CA GLY A 49 -50.73 -9.90 -23.00
C GLY A 49 -49.98 -8.57 -23.11
N ARG A 50 -50.67 -7.48 -23.50
CA ARG A 50 -50.05 -6.17 -23.75
C ARG A 50 -49.49 -5.48 -22.51
N HIS A 51 -50.07 -5.72 -21.32
CA HIS A 51 -49.59 -5.13 -20.08
C HIS A 51 -48.36 -5.85 -19.51
N VAL A 52 -48.30 -7.18 -19.66
CA VAL A 52 -47.19 -8.00 -19.14
C VAL A 52 -45.93 -7.85 -20.00
N ALA A 53 -46.07 -7.70 -21.32
CA ALA A 53 -44.93 -7.49 -22.23
C ALA A 53 -44.24 -6.13 -22.00
N ARG A 54 -44.99 -5.05 -21.73
CA ARG A 54 -44.41 -3.73 -21.43
C ARG A 54 -43.60 -3.70 -20.14
N TYR A 55 -43.98 -4.48 -19.13
CA TYR A 55 -43.26 -4.52 -17.85
C TYR A 55 -42.01 -5.42 -17.89
N THR A 56 -41.98 -6.42 -18.78
CA THR A 56 -40.88 -7.40 -18.83
C THR A 56 -39.78 -7.03 -19.83
N LEU A 57 -40.12 -6.27 -20.89
CA LEU A 57 -39.16 -5.88 -21.94
C LEU A 57 -38.36 -4.60 -21.62
N GLY A 58 -38.76 -3.82 -20.61
CA GLY A 58 -38.05 -2.59 -20.21
C GLY A 58 -36.66 -2.80 -19.59
N ASN A 59 -36.32 -4.02 -19.15
CA ASN A 59 -35.10 -4.27 -18.37
C ASN A 59 -34.01 -5.10 -19.09
N CYS A 60 -34.23 -5.55 -20.33
CA CYS A 60 -33.31 -6.52 -20.95
C CYS A 60 -32.61 -6.05 -22.25
N LEU A 61 -32.98 -4.91 -22.85
CA LEU A 61 -32.35 -4.39 -24.09
C LEU A 61 -32.42 -2.86 -24.15
N PRO A 62 -31.40 -2.11 -23.67
CA PRO A 62 -31.43 -0.64 -23.71
C PRO A 62 -31.07 -0.02 -25.07
N CYS A 63 -30.75 -0.82 -26.09
CA CYS A 63 -30.19 -0.32 -27.35
C CYS A 63 -31.23 0.18 -28.39
N PHE A 64 -32.52 0.24 -28.07
CA PHE A 64 -33.54 0.71 -29.00
C PHE A 64 -34.46 1.75 -28.36
N SER A 65 -33.92 2.95 -28.18
CA SER A 65 -34.71 4.18 -28.00
C SER A 65 -34.01 5.32 -28.72
N SER A 66 -34.33 5.55 -29.99
CA SER A 66 -34.05 6.85 -30.61
C SER A 66 -35.01 7.90 -30.05
N PRO A 67 -34.57 9.12 -29.73
CA PRO A 67 -35.48 10.21 -29.41
C PRO A 67 -36.18 10.67 -30.70
N ARG A 68 -37.52 10.67 -30.70
CA ARG A 68 -38.28 11.45 -31.69
C ARG A 68 -38.18 12.92 -31.29
N THR A 69 -37.57 13.74 -32.12
CA THR A 69 -37.73 15.20 -32.07
C THR A 69 -39.19 15.53 -32.38
N LEU A 70 -39.85 16.17 -31.42
CA LEU A 70 -41.20 16.69 -31.58
C LEU A 70 -41.05 18.10 -32.18
N GLY A 71 -41.45 18.27 -33.44
CA GLY A 71 -41.54 19.58 -34.08
C GLY A 71 -41.28 19.51 -35.57
N ASP A 72 -42.31 19.21 -36.35
CA ASP A 72 -42.37 19.55 -37.77
C ASP A 72 -43.80 20.01 -38.08
N ASP A 73 -43.96 21.33 -38.18
CA ASP A 73 -44.94 21.95 -39.09
C ASP A 73 -44.16 22.34 -40.36
N PRO A 74 -44.70 22.16 -41.57
CA PRO A 74 -43.93 22.28 -42.81
C PRO A 74 -43.95 23.71 -43.37
N PRO A 75 -42.90 24.12 -44.10
CA PRO A 75 -43.04 25.10 -45.16
C PRO A 75 -42.70 24.52 -46.56
N PRO A 76 -43.20 25.17 -47.63
CA PRO A 76 -43.38 24.55 -48.94
C PRO A 76 -42.15 24.64 -49.84
N ALA A 77 -42.18 23.79 -50.87
CA ALA A 77 -41.27 23.71 -52.00
C ALA A 77 -40.96 25.05 -52.69
N VAL A 78 -39.84 25.08 -53.45
CA VAL A 78 -39.69 25.54 -54.86
C VAL A 78 -38.29 26.16 -55.14
N VAL A 79 -37.58 25.51 -56.08
CA VAL A 79 -36.68 26.06 -57.15
C VAL A 79 -35.20 26.41 -56.87
N ALA A 80 -34.36 25.49 -57.35
CA ALA A 80 -33.36 25.60 -58.42
C ALA A 80 -32.33 26.77 -58.49
N ALA A 81 -31.06 26.32 -58.54
CA ALA A 81 -30.04 26.61 -59.56
C ALA A 81 -29.49 28.04 -59.75
N ALA A 82 -28.17 28.18 -59.57
CA ALA A 82 -27.27 28.71 -60.61
C ALA A 82 -25.79 28.46 -60.23
N ALA A 83 -25.02 28.06 -61.24
CA ALA A 83 -23.58 27.85 -61.21
C ALA A 83 -22.79 29.14 -61.51
N ALA A 84 -21.50 29.17 -61.12
CA ALA A 84 -20.34 29.41 -62.01
C ALA A 84 -19.22 30.29 -61.38
N THR A 85 -17.98 29.77 -61.48
CA THR A 85 -16.68 30.45 -61.76
C THR A 85 -16.10 31.41 -60.69
N SER A 86 -14.80 31.51 -60.37
CA SER A 86 -13.53 30.96 -60.91
C SER A 86 -12.34 31.34 -59.98
N SER A 87 -11.18 30.68 -60.19
CA SER A 87 -9.77 31.08 -59.90
C SER A 87 -9.26 31.07 -58.44
N GLU A 88 -8.01 30.74 -58.09
CA GLU A 88 -6.91 29.88 -58.59
C GLU A 88 -5.82 29.92 -57.49
N ASP A 89 -5.09 28.81 -57.32
CA ASP A 89 -3.71 28.63 -56.78
C ASP A 89 -3.31 28.61 -55.27
N MET A 90 -3.15 27.36 -54.77
CA MET A 90 -1.95 26.67 -54.18
C MET A 90 -1.37 27.07 -52.79
N PRO A 91 -0.62 26.18 -52.08
CA PRO A 91 -0.93 24.80 -51.63
C PRO A 91 -0.56 24.54 -50.14
N GLY A 92 -1.16 23.55 -49.46
CA GLY A 92 -0.60 23.05 -48.20
C GLY A 92 -1.48 22.14 -47.34
N ALA A 93 -0.95 20.95 -47.04
CA ALA A 93 -1.35 19.97 -46.03
C ALA A 93 -2.65 19.17 -46.25
N SER A 94 -2.48 17.94 -46.76
CA SER A 94 -3.48 16.89 -46.77
C SER A 94 -3.82 16.43 -45.35
N ASN A 95 -5.01 16.82 -44.87
CA ASN A 95 -5.72 16.09 -43.81
C ASN A 95 -6.58 15.02 -44.49
N ASP A 96 -6.15 13.76 -44.37
CA ASP A 96 -6.95 12.60 -44.74
C ASP A 96 -7.83 12.23 -43.53
N ASP A 97 -8.98 12.90 -43.40
CA ASP A 97 -10.06 12.52 -42.49
C ASP A 97 -10.86 11.38 -43.15
N GLY A 98 -10.38 10.15 -42.95
CA GLY A 98 -11.09 8.94 -43.34
C GLY A 98 -12.17 8.59 -42.31
N ASP A 99 -13.32 9.27 -42.39
CA ASP A 99 -14.53 8.89 -41.68
C ASP A 99 -15.09 7.60 -42.33
N VAL A 100 -14.81 6.45 -41.72
CA VAL A 100 -15.32 5.15 -42.17
C VAL A 100 -16.65 4.89 -41.45
N ASP A 101 -17.70 5.49 -41.98
CA ASP A 101 -19.08 5.28 -41.54
C ASP A 101 -19.59 3.91 -42.01
N ILE A 102 -19.30 2.83 -41.25
CA ILE A 102 -19.87 1.50 -41.50
C ILE A 102 -21.22 1.41 -40.78
N LYS A 103 -22.28 1.76 -41.51
CA LYS A 103 -23.68 1.52 -41.12
C LYS A 103 -23.89 0.01 -40.92
N LEU A 104 -24.00 -0.45 -39.67
CA LEU A 104 -24.30 -1.84 -39.34
C LEU A 104 -25.68 -2.23 -39.90
N SER A 105 -25.72 -3.11 -40.90
CA SER A 105 -26.96 -3.58 -41.50
C SER A 105 -27.63 -4.64 -40.60
N PHE A 106 -28.87 -4.38 -40.16
CA PHE A 106 -29.64 -5.30 -39.32
C PHE A 106 -30.67 -6.07 -40.18
N ASN A 107 -30.42 -7.36 -40.41
CA ASN A 107 -31.35 -8.23 -41.13
C ASN A 107 -32.33 -8.92 -40.16
N ARG A 108 -33.50 -8.30 -39.96
CA ARG A 108 -34.56 -8.79 -39.05
C ARG A 108 -35.03 -10.21 -39.40
N VAL A 109 -35.14 -10.55 -40.68
CA VAL A 109 -35.62 -11.87 -41.13
C VAL A 109 -34.61 -12.96 -40.81
N ALA A 110 -33.32 -12.71 -41.06
CA ALA A 110 -32.25 -13.64 -40.71
C ALA A 110 -32.18 -13.87 -39.19
N MET A 111 -32.33 -12.81 -38.39
CA MET A 111 -32.36 -12.91 -36.93
C MET A 111 -33.58 -13.69 -36.42
N SER A 112 -34.77 -13.43 -36.96
CA SER A 112 -35.99 -14.17 -36.61
C SER A 112 -35.86 -15.66 -36.92
N LYS A 113 -35.34 -16.01 -38.12
CA LYS A 113 -35.05 -17.41 -38.49
C LYS A 113 -34.03 -18.05 -37.54
N LYS A 114 -32.97 -17.34 -37.17
CA LYS A 114 -31.96 -17.82 -36.22
C LYS A 114 -32.53 -18.05 -34.82
N ILE A 115 -33.33 -17.11 -34.31
CA ILE A 115 -34.03 -17.25 -33.01
C ILE A 115 -34.96 -18.46 -33.03
N LYS A 116 -35.76 -18.61 -34.10
CA LYS A 116 -36.66 -19.77 -34.26
C LYS A 116 -35.88 -21.09 -34.26
N SER A 117 -34.79 -21.16 -35.02
CA SER A 117 -33.89 -22.33 -35.05
C SER A 117 -33.34 -22.67 -33.66
N VAL A 118 -32.85 -21.67 -32.91
CA VAL A 118 -32.31 -21.88 -31.55
C VAL A 118 -33.40 -22.34 -30.58
N ILE A 119 -34.62 -21.80 -30.67
CA ILE A 119 -35.75 -22.24 -29.85
C ILE A 119 -36.13 -23.69 -30.16
N GLU A 120 -36.17 -24.07 -31.45
CA GLU A 120 -36.45 -25.44 -31.88
C GLU A 120 -35.37 -26.42 -31.38
N GLU A 121 -34.10 -26.04 -31.47
CA GLU A 121 -32.97 -26.81 -30.96
C GLU A 121 -33.03 -26.94 -29.42
N MET A 122 -33.29 -25.84 -28.70
CA MET A 122 -33.48 -25.85 -27.25
C MET A 122 -34.65 -26.75 -26.83
N ASN A 123 -35.77 -26.73 -27.56
CA ASN A 123 -36.92 -27.59 -27.28
C ASN A 123 -36.57 -29.07 -27.50
N SER A 124 -35.81 -29.40 -28.56
CA SER A 124 -35.31 -30.75 -28.82
C SER A 124 -34.41 -31.26 -27.67
N ILE A 125 -33.48 -30.42 -27.20
CA ILE A 125 -32.62 -30.74 -26.05
C ILE A 125 -33.45 -30.89 -24.77
N CYS A 126 -34.46 -30.05 -24.54
CA CYS A 126 -35.35 -30.16 -23.38
C CYS A 126 -36.13 -31.47 -23.37
N LEU A 127 -36.54 -31.98 -24.54
CA LEU A 127 -37.19 -33.30 -24.66
C LEU A 127 -36.21 -34.43 -24.32
N LEU A 128 -34.99 -34.40 -24.87
CA LEU A 128 -33.93 -35.37 -24.56
C LEU A 128 -33.58 -35.40 -23.07
N VAL A 129 -33.42 -34.23 -22.44
CA VAL A 129 -33.13 -34.10 -21.00
C VAL A 129 -34.33 -34.58 -20.17
N SER A 130 -35.56 -34.29 -20.60
CA SER A 130 -36.77 -34.77 -19.91
C SER A 130 -36.93 -36.28 -19.98
N ASP A 131 -36.50 -36.91 -21.07
CA ASP A 131 -36.54 -38.36 -21.22
C ASP A 131 -35.38 -39.05 -20.49
N LEU A 132 -34.19 -38.44 -20.45
CA LEU A 132 -33.06 -38.85 -19.59
C LEU A 132 -33.43 -38.81 -18.10
N LEU A 133 -34.17 -37.79 -17.67
CA LEU A 133 -34.66 -37.68 -16.28
C LEU A 133 -35.75 -38.70 -15.93
N LYS A 134 -36.39 -39.35 -16.91
CA LYS A 134 -37.39 -40.43 -16.71
C LYS A 134 -36.75 -41.82 -16.69
N VAL A 135 -35.59 -42.02 -17.32
CA VAL A 135 -34.91 -43.32 -17.43
C VAL A 135 -33.79 -43.43 -16.37
N LYS A 136 -34.20 -43.86 -15.17
CA LYS A 136 -33.42 -44.51 -14.08
C LYS A 136 -32.22 -43.81 -13.43
N THR A 137 -32.28 -43.82 -12.09
CA THR A 137 -31.19 -44.17 -11.17
C THR A 137 -30.45 -45.45 -11.61
N ALA A 138 -29.15 -45.34 -11.93
CA ALA A 138 -28.05 -46.27 -11.62
C ALA A 138 -26.84 -45.98 -12.54
N ASP A 139 -25.69 -45.79 -11.89
CA ASP A 139 -24.28 -45.93 -12.29
C ASP A 139 -23.76 -45.44 -13.66
N HIS A 140 -22.63 -44.72 -13.60
CA HIS A 140 -21.39 -44.87 -14.38
C HIS A 140 -20.54 -43.58 -14.21
N SER A 141 -19.44 -43.61 -13.44
CA SER A 141 -18.06 -44.04 -13.75
C SER A 141 -17.18 -42.93 -14.34
N SER A 142 -16.26 -42.48 -13.47
CA SER A 142 -14.94 -41.88 -13.65
C SER A 142 -14.34 -41.75 -15.06
N ILE A 143 -13.84 -40.54 -15.36
CA ILE A 143 -12.70 -40.31 -16.25
C ILE A 143 -11.71 -39.43 -15.49
N ALA A 144 -10.55 -40.00 -15.14
CA ALA A 144 -9.41 -39.28 -14.61
C ALA A 144 -8.46 -38.97 -15.77
N LEU A 145 -8.21 -37.69 -16.03
CA LEU A 145 -7.13 -37.23 -16.90
C LEU A 145 -6.03 -36.65 -16.01
N SER A 146 -4.88 -37.30 -16.02
CA SER A 146 -3.64 -36.83 -15.40
C SER A 146 -2.91 -35.90 -16.38
N THR A 147 -2.87 -34.61 -16.08
CA THR A 147 -1.95 -33.67 -16.70
C THR A 147 -1.05 -33.11 -15.60
N HIS A 148 0.22 -33.51 -15.63
CA HIS A 148 1.27 -32.89 -14.82
C HIS A 148 1.58 -31.52 -15.44
N ALA A 149 0.95 -30.47 -14.91
CA ALA A 149 1.35 -29.09 -15.19
C ALA A 149 2.40 -28.66 -14.15
N THR A 150 3.44 -27.98 -14.60
CA THR A 150 4.44 -27.27 -13.77
C THR A 150 3.80 -26.03 -13.12
N ILE A 151 3.98 -25.87 -11.80
CA ILE A 151 3.18 -25.04 -10.86
C ILE A 151 4.08 -24.01 -10.17
N GLU A 152 4.06 -22.72 -10.51
CA GLU A 152 4.93 -21.69 -9.89
C GLU A 152 4.12 -20.88 -8.86
N ARG A 153 4.60 -20.86 -7.60
CA ARG A 153 3.92 -20.64 -6.30
C ARG A 153 4.27 -19.31 -5.54
N PRO A 154 3.43 -18.79 -4.58
CA PRO A 154 3.51 -17.40 -4.15
C PRO A 154 4.70 -17.12 -3.28
N PRO A 155 5.26 -15.89 -3.35
CA PRO A 155 6.31 -15.48 -2.44
C PRO A 155 5.79 -15.58 -1.01
N THR A 156 6.32 -16.53 -0.25
CA THR A 156 6.06 -16.65 1.18
C THR A 156 6.92 -15.63 1.93
N GLY A 157 6.31 -14.91 2.87
CA GLY A 157 7.03 -14.00 3.77
C GLY A 157 7.53 -14.71 5.02
N SER A 158 8.51 -14.11 5.70
CA SER A 158 9.03 -14.64 6.96
C SER A 158 8.15 -14.34 8.19
N ILE A 159 7.20 -13.39 8.10
CA ILE A 159 6.41 -12.92 9.25
C ILE A 159 5.25 -13.88 9.56
N VAL A 160 5.05 -14.16 10.86
CA VAL A 160 3.90 -14.92 11.38
C VAL A 160 2.93 -13.94 12.06
N PRO A 161 1.64 -13.92 11.70
CA PRO A 161 0.63 -13.16 12.45
C PRO A 161 0.59 -13.61 13.92
N GLN A 162 0.51 -12.66 14.86
CA GLN A 162 0.65 -12.90 16.32
C GLN A 162 -0.29 -13.98 16.88
N ASP A 163 -1.40 -14.28 16.19
CA ASP A 163 -2.45 -15.19 16.65
C ASP A 163 -2.27 -16.67 16.21
N ARG A 164 -1.25 -17.00 15.40
CA ARG A 164 -1.07 -18.37 14.88
C ARG A 164 -0.26 -19.24 15.84
N LYS A 165 -0.95 -20.15 16.54
CA LYS A 165 -0.35 -21.22 17.36
C LYS A 165 0.15 -22.38 16.49
N LEU A 166 1.33 -22.91 16.78
CA LEU A 166 1.84 -24.17 16.22
C LEU A 166 1.24 -25.35 17.01
N TYR A 167 0.39 -26.15 16.38
CA TYR A 167 -0.28 -27.31 17.02
C TYR A 167 0.52 -28.60 16.81
N GLY A 168 0.67 -29.42 17.85
CA GLY A 168 1.17 -30.80 17.76
C GLY A 168 2.58 -31.00 17.17
N ARG A 169 3.43 -29.95 17.17
CA ARG A 169 4.78 -30.01 16.59
C ARG A 169 5.89 -29.64 17.57
N ASN A 170 5.57 -29.46 18.86
CA ASN A 170 6.51 -28.93 19.84
C ASN A 170 7.78 -29.78 19.96
N ASP A 171 7.65 -31.11 20.00
CA ASP A 171 8.80 -32.00 20.16
C ASP A 171 9.75 -31.92 18.96
N ILE A 172 9.20 -31.97 17.74
CA ILE A 172 9.99 -31.84 16.49
C ILE A 172 10.59 -30.43 16.39
N PHE A 173 9.84 -29.41 16.80
CA PHE A 173 10.29 -28.02 16.82
C PHE A 173 11.49 -27.84 17.74
N GLU A 174 11.39 -28.28 19.00
CA GLU A 174 12.48 -28.20 19.97
C GLU A 174 13.69 -29.03 19.57
N GLN A 175 13.50 -30.24 19.04
CA GLN A 175 14.59 -31.05 18.48
C GLN A 175 15.31 -30.30 17.34
N THR A 176 14.56 -29.64 16.46
CA THR A 176 15.13 -28.89 15.33
C THR A 176 15.88 -27.65 15.80
N VAL A 177 15.32 -26.87 16.74
CA VAL A 177 16.01 -25.70 17.31
C VAL A 177 17.30 -26.12 18.00
N ASN A 178 17.26 -27.19 18.80
CA ASN A 178 18.45 -27.72 19.47
C ASN A 178 19.49 -28.23 18.45
N ALA A 179 19.08 -28.85 17.35
CA ALA A 179 20.01 -29.26 16.30
C ALA A 179 20.67 -28.07 15.60
N LEU A 180 19.90 -27.01 15.33
CA LEU A 180 20.38 -25.79 14.67
C LEU A 180 21.30 -24.94 15.55
N THR A 181 21.08 -24.93 16.87
CA THR A 181 21.80 -24.05 17.81
C THR A 181 22.80 -24.77 18.72
N GLY A 182 22.64 -26.08 18.92
CA GLY A 182 23.31 -26.88 19.95
C GLY A 182 24.59 -27.59 19.52
N GLY A 183 25.21 -27.18 18.41
CA GLY A 183 26.54 -27.65 18.03
C GLY A 183 26.61 -28.79 17.02
N THR A 184 25.48 -29.44 16.71
CA THR A 184 25.41 -30.60 15.80
C THR A 184 26.04 -30.36 14.42
N TYR A 185 25.99 -29.11 13.93
CA TYR A 185 26.47 -28.75 12.60
C TYR A 185 27.71 -27.82 12.61
N HIS A 186 28.38 -27.65 13.75
CA HIS A 186 29.55 -26.75 13.90
C HIS A 186 30.84 -27.26 13.24
N ASP A 187 30.88 -28.51 12.76
CA ASP A 187 32.08 -29.06 12.13
C ASP A 187 32.20 -28.69 10.63
N LYS A 188 31.08 -28.31 9.99
CA LYS A 188 30.99 -27.95 8.57
C LYS A 188 30.81 -26.44 8.40
N THR A 189 31.34 -25.90 7.31
CA THR A 189 31.15 -24.49 6.92
C THR A 189 29.69 -24.21 6.58
N LEU A 190 29.07 -25.08 5.77
CA LEU A 190 27.68 -24.98 5.34
C LEU A 190 26.99 -26.33 5.49
N SER A 191 25.80 -26.33 6.07
CA SER A 191 24.90 -27.49 6.07
C SER A 191 23.52 -27.11 5.53
N VAL A 192 22.88 -28.06 4.87
CA VAL A 192 21.56 -27.95 4.25
C VAL A 192 20.63 -28.92 4.96
N LEU A 193 19.55 -28.40 5.53
CA LEU A 193 18.51 -29.15 6.23
C LEU A 193 17.20 -29.13 5.43
N PRO A 194 16.80 -30.25 4.82
CA PRO A 194 15.53 -30.36 4.12
C PRO A 194 14.36 -30.58 5.10
N LEU A 195 13.29 -29.80 4.96
CA LEU A 195 11.99 -30.00 5.58
C LEU A 195 11.02 -30.56 4.54
N VAL A 196 10.60 -31.81 4.71
CA VAL A 196 9.90 -32.58 3.68
C VAL A 196 8.53 -33.01 4.16
N GLY A 197 7.51 -32.89 3.31
CA GLY A 197 6.17 -33.38 3.62
C GLY A 197 5.11 -33.03 2.58
N PRO A 198 3.90 -33.60 2.68
CA PRO A 198 2.80 -33.37 1.73
C PRO A 198 2.38 -31.89 1.59
N GLY A 199 1.63 -31.57 0.54
CA GLY A 199 1.05 -30.24 0.35
C GLY A 199 0.08 -29.86 1.47
N GLY A 200 0.08 -28.59 1.90
CA GLY A 200 -0.84 -28.10 2.94
C GLY A 200 -0.55 -28.59 4.38
N ILE A 201 0.55 -29.33 4.60
CA ILE A 201 0.90 -29.93 5.91
C ILE A 201 1.50 -28.96 6.94
N GLY A 202 1.77 -27.71 6.53
CA GLY A 202 2.31 -26.65 7.40
C GLY A 202 3.84 -26.50 7.38
N LYS A 203 4.55 -26.96 6.34
CA LYS A 203 6.02 -26.79 6.20
C LYS A 203 6.46 -25.33 6.35
N THR A 204 5.92 -24.45 5.49
CA THR A 204 6.21 -23.01 5.52
C THR A 204 5.93 -22.43 6.91
N THR A 205 4.79 -22.76 7.52
CA THR A 205 4.44 -22.29 8.87
C THR A 205 5.45 -22.76 9.92
N PHE A 206 5.84 -24.04 9.90
CA PHE A 206 6.87 -24.57 10.79
C PHE A 206 8.21 -23.84 10.62
N THR A 207 8.63 -23.60 9.37
CA THR A 207 9.87 -22.86 9.08
C THR A 207 9.78 -21.39 9.46
N GLN A 208 8.63 -20.73 9.31
CA GLN A 208 8.42 -19.35 9.77
C GLN A 208 8.54 -19.25 11.30
N HIS A 209 8.00 -20.22 12.05
CA HIS A 209 8.19 -20.27 13.50
C HIS A 209 9.66 -20.48 13.87
N LEU A 210 10.39 -21.37 13.18
CA LEU A 210 11.82 -21.57 13.42
C LEU A 210 12.62 -20.30 13.12
N TYR A 211 12.37 -19.68 11.96
CA TYR A 211 13.06 -18.48 11.51
C TYR A 211 12.91 -17.32 12.50
N ASN A 212 11.77 -17.22 13.17
CA ASN A 212 11.46 -16.16 14.13
C ASN A 212 11.71 -16.51 15.61
N ASP A 213 12.16 -17.71 15.93
CA ASP A 213 12.49 -18.11 17.31
C ASP A 213 13.69 -17.28 17.82
N GLU A 214 13.60 -16.75 19.04
CA GLU A 214 14.63 -15.88 19.61
C GLU A 214 16.00 -16.57 19.75
N ARG A 215 16.01 -17.90 19.97
CA ARG A 215 17.27 -18.67 20.03
C ARG A 215 17.93 -18.76 18.66
N ILE A 216 17.13 -18.92 17.60
CA ILE A 216 17.60 -18.94 16.22
C ILE A 216 18.08 -17.53 15.80
N LYS A 217 17.32 -16.48 16.15
CA LYS A 217 17.70 -15.08 15.93
C LYS A 217 19.05 -14.74 16.57
N GLY A 218 19.26 -15.16 17.81
CA GLY A 218 20.51 -14.93 18.53
C GLY A 218 21.69 -15.74 17.98
N HIS A 219 21.44 -16.92 17.38
CA HIS A 219 22.48 -17.79 16.84
C HIS A 219 22.96 -17.38 15.43
N PHE A 220 22.06 -16.83 14.60
CA PHE A 220 22.35 -16.46 13.21
C PHE A 220 22.20 -14.94 13.00
N PRO A 221 23.32 -14.18 13.03
CA PRO A 221 23.31 -12.73 12.80
C PRO A 221 22.72 -12.32 11.45
N VAL A 222 22.90 -13.14 10.42
CA VAL A 222 22.35 -12.92 9.08
C VAL A 222 21.28 -13.97 8.81
N ARG A 223 20.07 -13.53 8.47
CA ARG A 223 18.97 -14.44 8.13
C ARG A 223 18.28 -13.96 6.87
N VAL A 224 18.09 -14.85 5.91
CA VAL A 224 17.51 -14.56 4.60
C VAL A 224 16.35 -15.50 4.35
N TRP A 225 15.27 -14.98 3.79
CA TRP A 225 14.11 -15.79 3.37
C TRP A 225 13.85 -15.55 1.90
N VAL A 226 13.92 -16.61 1.10
CA VAL A 226 13.69 -16.59 -0.34
C VAL A 226 12.70 -17.70 -0.69
N CYS A 227 11.65 -17.32 -1.42
CA CYS A 227 10.67 -18.27 -1.93
C CYS A 227 11.08 -18.71 -3.33
N VAL A 228 11.37 -20.01 -3.50
CA VAL A 228 11.99 -20.53 -4.73
C VAL A 228 10.98 -20.77 -5.85
N SER A 229 9.78 -21.31 -5.54
CA SER A 229 8.74 -21.63 -6.55
C SER A 229 9.14 -22.81 -7.48
N THR A 230 8.58 -22.95 -8.71
CA THR A 230 8.96 -24.03 -9.66
C THR A 230 10.06 -23.71 -10.66
N SER A 231 10.46 -22.45 -10.84
CA SER A 231 11.67 -22.13 -11.60
C SER A 231 12.86 -21.97 -10.66
N PHE A 232 13.78 -22.93 -10.74
CA PHE A 232 15.09 -22.85 -10.10
C PHE A 232 16.05 -22.02 -10.97
N ASP A 233 15.91 -20.70 -10.95
CA ASP A 233 16.82 -19.77 -11.63
C ASP A 233 17.89 -19.26 -10.66
N VAL A 234 19.14 -19.70 -10.88
CA VAL A 234 20.29 -19.35 -10.05
C VAL A 234 20.52 -17.84 -10.02
N ILE A 235 20.40 -17.13 -11.15
CA ILE A 235 20.67 -15.68 -11.21
C ILE A 235 19.60 -14.93 -10.42
N ARG A 236 18.31 -15.26 -10.63
CA ARG A 236 17.20 -14.66 -9.89
C ARG A 236 17.35 -14.86 -8.39
N LEU A 237 17.58 -16.11 -7.97
CA LEU A 237 17.72 -16.46 -6.55
C LEU A 237 18.96 -15.78 -5.93
N THR A 238 20.08 -15.73 -6.65
CA THR A 238 21.29 -15.03 -6.17
C THR A 238 21.03 -13.53 -5.98
N LYS A 239 20.27 -12.88 -6.89
CA LYS A 239 19.86 -11.47 -6.73
C LYS A 239 18.94 -11.26 -5.53
N GLU A 240 17.94 -12.12 -5.34
CA GLU A 240 17.02 -12.06 -4.21
C GLU A 240 17.76 -12.23 -2.88
N ILE A 241 18.65 -13.22 -2.77
CA ILE A 241 19.50 -13.43 -1.58
C ILE A 241 20.35 -12.19 -1.30
N LEU A 242 21.04 -11.64 -2.30
CA LEU A 242 21.89 -10.45 -2.14
C LEU A 242 21.08 -9.22 -1.72
N GLY A 243 19.89 -9.02 -2.28
CA GLY A 243 18.98 -7.94 -1.91
C GLY A 243 18.58 -8.02 -0.43
N CYS A 244 18.22 -9.22 0.04
CA CYS A 244 17.90 -9.46 1.45
C CYS A 244 19.07 -9.18 2.40
N ILE A 245 20.31 -9.53 2.03
CA ILE A 245 21.49 -9.26 2.85
C ILE A 245 21.82 -7.76 2.89
N SER A 246 21.51 -7.04 1.81
CA SER A 246 21.91 -5.64 1.62
C SER A 246 20.91 -4.62 2.16
N GLY A 247 19.66 -5.03 2.41
CA GLY A 247 18.58 -4.10 2.75
C GLY A 247 18.12 -3.22 1.57
N THR A 248 18.48 -3.59 0.34
CA THR A 248 18.16 -2.87 -0.90
C THR A 248 17.27 -3.73 -1.80
N ASN A 249 16.37 -3.10 -2.56
CA ASN A 249 15.48 -3.79 -3.51
C ASN A 249 16.31 -4.56 -4.57
N ALA A 250 15.94 -5.81 -4.86
CA ALA A 250 16.65 -6.67 -5.83
C ALA A 250 16.77 -6.04 -7.24
N ASN A 251 15.89 -5.10 -7.59
CA ASN A 251 15.90 -4.36 -8.86
C ASN A 251 16.96 -3.25 -8.96
N THR A 252 17.69 -2.94 -7.88
CA THR A 252 18.75 -1.92 -7.90
C THR A 252 20.06 -2.41 -8.55
N TYR A 253 20.24 -3.73 -8.68
CA TYR A 253 21.40 -4.33 -9.32
C TYR A 253 21.13 -4.58 -10.81
N GLU A 254 21.49 -3.61 -11.66
CA GLU A 254 21.38 -3.71 -13.13
C GLU A 254 22.22 -4.85 -13.73
N THR A 255 23.24 -5.33 -13.01
CA THR A 255 24.14 -6.37 -13.49
C THR A 255 23.46 -7.75 -13.51
N THR A 256 23.51 -8.45 -14.65
CA THR A 256 23.11 -9.87 -14.80
C THR A 256 24.28 -10.84 -14.67
N ASN A 257 25.47 -10.33 -14.31
CA ASN A 257 26.68 -11.14 -14.17
C ASN A 257 26.67 -11.93 -12.85
N LEU A 258 26.50 -13.25 -12.95
CA LEU A 258 26.44 -14.16 -11.81
C LEU A 258 27.66 -14.08 -10.89
N ASP A 259 28.87 -13.97 -11.46
CA ASP A 259 30.11 -13.99 -10.69
C ASP A 259 30.29 -12.71 -9.85
N GLN A 260 29.82 -11.56 -10.33
CA GLN A 260 29.79 -10.33 -9.51
C GLN A 260 28.80 -10.44 -8.35
N LEU A 261 27.61 -11.02 -8.60
CA LEU A 261 26.59 -11.23 -7.56
C LEU A 261 27.10 -12.21 -6.50
N GLN A 262 27.73 -13.31 -6.91
CA GLN A 262 28.31 -14.30 -6.01
C GLN A 262 29.45 -13.71 -5.17
N ARG A 263 30.35 -12.91 -5.76
CA ARG A 263 31.41 -12.22 -5.01
C ARG A 263 30.86 -11.25 -3.96
N ALA A 264 29.84 -10.47 -4.33
CA ALA A 264 29.19 -9.56 -3.39
C ALA A 264 28.52 -10.29 -2.20
N ILE A 265 27.89 -11.45 -2.43
CA ILE A 265 27.34 -12.28 -1.36
C ILE A 265 28.48 -12.78 -0.45
N ALA A 266 29.54 -13.34 -1.04
CA ALA A 266 30.68 -13.89 -0.30
C ALA A 266 31.34 -12.84 0.60
N GLU A 267 31.58 -11.62 0.08
CA GLU A 267 32.14 -10.51 0.85
C GLU A 267 31.25 -10.10 2.03
N LYS A 268 29.92 -10.06 1.84
CA LYS A 268 28.99 -9.64 2.90
C LYS A 268 28.78 -10.68 4.00
N LEU A 269 28.90 -11.96 3.63
CA LEU A 269 28.80 -13.10 4.54
C LEU A 269 30.14 -13.48 5.18
N ASP A 270 31.24 -12.83 4.79
CA ASP A 270 32.55 -13.12 5.33
C ASP A 270 32.57 -12.99 6.87
N SER A 271 33.19 -13.98 7.51
CA SER A 271 33.29 -14.10 8.97
C SER A 271 31.94 -14.11 9.75
N LYS A 272 30.79 -14.39 9.09
CA LYS A 272 29.47 -14.41 9.73
C LYS A 272 28.78 -15.77 9.63
N ARG A 273 28.04 -16.15 10.67
CA ARG A 273 27.05 -17.24 10.58
C ARG A 273 25.77 -16.73 9.96
N PHE A 274 25.18 -17.54 9.08
CA PHE A 274 23.94 -17.18 8.41
C PHE A 274 22.95 -18.34 8.33
N LEU A 275 21.67 -17.99 8.24
CA LEU A 275 20.56 -18.89 7.97
C LEU A 275 19.85 -18.43 6.70
N ILE A 276 19.87 -19.23 5.65
CA ILE A 276 19.13 -18.95 4.41
C ILE A 276 17.98 -19.93 4.30
N VAL A 277 16.76 -19.44 4.22
CA VAL A 277 15.57 -20.25 3.94
C VAL A 277 15.26 -20.19 2.46
N LEU A 278 15.26 -21.36 1.82
CA LEU A 278 14.77 -21.59 0.48
C LEU A 278 13.42 -22.31 0.60
N ASP A 279 12.33 -21.53 0.62
CA ASP A 279 10.99 -22.06 0.82
C ASP A 279 10.38 -22.61 -0.47
N ASP A 280 9.77 -23.79 -0.36
CA ASP A 280 9.05 -24.58 -1.35
C ASP A 280 9.79 -24.82 -2.66
N VAL A 281 10.93 -25.50 -2.59
CA VAL A 281 11.69 -25.94 -3.77
C VAL A 281 10.98 -27.12 -4.42
N TRP A 282 10.47 -26.91 -5.63
CA TRP A 282 9.80 -27.96 -6.42
C TRP A 282 10.74 -28.73 -7.34
N THR A 283 11.63 -28.04 -8.01
CA THR A 283 12.57 -28.64 -8.95
C THR A 283 13.94 -28.00 -8.72
N CYS A 284 14.99 -28.70 -9.09
CA CYS A 284 16.29 -28.11 -9.29
C CYS A 284 16.82 -28.68 -10.60
N ASN A 285 17.16 -27.78 -11.53
CA ASN A 285 17.36 -28.12 -12.93
C ASN A 285 18.57 -29.03 -13.14
N SER A 286 19.58 -28.93 -12.28
CA SER A 286 20.74 -29.82 -12.23
C SER A 286 21.48 -29.70 -10.90
N GLU A 287 22.28 -30.72 -10.54
CA GLU A 287 23.22 -30.63 -9.40
C GLU A 287 24.17 -29.43 -9.54
N ARG A 288 24.58 -29.11 -10.77
CA ARG A 288 25.41 -27.94 -11.06
C ARG A 288 24.75 -26.61 -10.71
N ASP A 289 23.44 -26.47 -10.96
CA ASP A 289 22.71 -25.25 -10.62
C ASP A 289 22.58 -25.07 -9.12
N TRP A 290 22.37 -26.16 -8.38
CA TRP A 290 22.41 -26.18 -6.92
C TRP A 290 23.79 -25.79 -6.38
N GLU A 291 24.86 -26.40 -6.90
CA GLU A 291 26.24 -26.07 -6.54
C GLU A 291 26.58 -24.61 -6.84
N ASN A 292 26.14 -24.08 -7.98
CA ASN A 292 26.34 -22.67 -8.35
C ASN A 292 25.62 -21.72 -7.38
N LEU A 293 24.41 -22.03 -6.93
CA LEU A 293 23.70 -21.21 -5.95
C LEU A 293 24.41 -21.21 -4.60
N LEU A 294 24.95 -22.36 -4.17
CA LEU A 294 25.66 -22.50 -2.90
C LEU A 294 27.12 -22.02 -2.93
N ALA A 295 27.75 -21.91 -4.10
CA ALA A 295 29.15 -21.52 -4.25
C ALA A 295 29.57 -20.28 -3.43
N PRO A 296 28.84 -19.14 -3.43
CA PRO A 296 29.23 -17.98 -2.62
C PRO A 296 29.08 -18.20 -1.11
N LEU A 297 28.30 -19.21 -0.69
CA LEU A 297 28.01 -19.53 0.71
C LEU A 297 29.05 -20.43 1.36
N THR A 298 29.99 -20.99 0.58
CA THR A 298 31.00 -21.95 1.07
C THR A 298 32.41 -21.36 1.20
N ILE A 299 32.60 -20.10 0.81
CA ILE A 299 33.92 -19.44 0.72
C ILE A 299 34.47 -19.02 2.10
N GLY A 300 33.61 -18.71 3.06
CA GLY A 300 34.02 -18.23 4.38
C GLY A 300 34.60 -19.33 5.30
N GLU A 301 35.43 -18.93 6.27
CA GLU A 301 36.01 -19.86 7.27
C GLU A 301 35.09 -20.12 8.47
N THR A 302 33.99 -19.37 8.58
CA THR A 302 33.05 -19.48 9.71
C THR A 302 32.21 -20.75 9.60
N LYS A 303 32.26 -21.59 10.64
CA LYS A 303 31.51 -22.84 10.68
C LYS A 303 30.10 -22.66 11.26
N GLY A 304 29.20 -23.57 10.88
CA GLY A 304 27.84 -23.65 11.41
C GLY A 304 26.79 -22.81 10.68
N SER A 305 27.05 -22.36 9.44
CA SER A 305 26.01 -21.73 8.62
C SER A 305 25.04 -22.76 8.04
N MET A 306 23.77 -22.36 7.89
CA MET A 306 22.67 -23.26 7.55
C MET A 306 21.84 -22.77 6.36
N VAL A 307 21.42 -23.70 5.52
CA VAL A 307 20.36 -23.51 4.52
C VAL A 307 19.18 -24.41 4.88
N LEU A 308 18.00 -23.84 5.09
CA LEU A 308 16.76 -24.60 5.26
C LEU A 308 16.05 -24.68 3.91
N VAL A 309 15.73 -25.89 3.46
CA VAL A 309 14.99 -26.11 2.22
C VAL A 309 13.66 -26.74 2.55
N THR A 310 12.53 -26.12 2.20
CA THR A 310 11.23 -26.82 2.31
C THR A 310 10.85 -27.42 0.96
N THR A 311 10.37 -28.66 0.93
CA THR A 311 9.95 -29.30 -0.32
C THR A 311 8.85 -30.34 -0.08
N ARG A 312 8.06 -30.61 -1.12
CA ARG A 312 7.09 -31.70 -1.16
C ARG A 312 7.61 -32.93 -1.90
N LEU A 313 8.75 -32.82 -2.58
CA LEU A 313 9.25 -33.84 -3.50
C LEU A 313 10.46 -34.58 -2.91
N PRO A 314 10.38 -35.92 -2.78
CA PRO A 314 11.53 -36.74 -2.35
C PRO A 314 12.75 -36.63 -3.27
N SER A 315 12.55 -36.32 -4.56
CA SER A 315 13.63 -36.11 -5.52
C SER A 315 14.48 -34.88 -5.20
N VAL A 316 13.86 -33.78 -4.78
CA VAL A 316 14.56 -32.56 -4.35
C VAL A 316 15.28 -32.80 -3.03
N GLU A 317 14.63 -33.47 -2.07
CA GLU A 317 15.26 -33.88 -0.80
C GLU A 317 16.58 -34.63 -1.04
N GLN A 318 16.57 -35.64 -1.92
CA GLN A 318 17.77 -36.43 -2.20
C GLN A 318 18.91 -35.62 -2.79
N MET A 319 18.60 -34.60 -3.59
CA MET A 319 19.59 -33.76 -4.23
C MET A 319 20.23 -32.76 -3.26
N VAL A 320 19.41 -32.11 -2.41
CA VAL A 320 19.88 -30.98 -1.58
C VAL A 320 20.42 -31.41 -0.22
N LYS A 321 20.14 -32.65 0.23
CA LYS A 321 20.46 -33.08 1.60
C LYS A 321 21.96 -33.16 1.87
N THR A 322 22.37 -32.54 2.98
CA THR A 322 23.70 -32.76 3.59
C THR A 322 23.60 -33.18 5.06
N THR A 323 22.36 -33.24 5.56
CA THR A 323 21.92 -33.62 6.91
C THR A 323 20.63 -34.44 6.81
N ASP A 324 20.24 -35.10 7.90
CA ASP A 324 18.98 -35.86 7.94
C ASP A 324 17.76 -34.94 7.84
N PRO A 325 16.78 -35.25 6.98
CA PRO A 325 15.63 -34.39 6.73
C PRO A 325 14.62 -34.39 7.88
N VAL A 326 14.01 -33.23 8.13
CA VAL A 326 12.86 -33.11 9.03
C VAL A 326 11.60 -33.47 8.25
N LYS A 327 11.05 -34.66 8.51
CA LYS A 327 9.84 -35.14 7.85
C LYS A 327 8.59 -34.71 8.62
N LEU A 328 7.75 -33.91 7.98
CA LEU A 328 6.46 -33.47 8.50
C LEU A 328 5.33 -34.31 7.89
N HIS A 329 4.73 -35.15 8.73
CA HIS A 329 3.55 -35.96 8.41
C HIS A 329 2.26 -35.31 8.90
N GLY A 330 1.08 -35.91 8.67
CA GLY A 330 -0.17 -35.49 9.30
C GLY A 330 -0.03 -35.27 10.80
N LEU A 331 -0.72 -34.26 11.35
CA LEU A 331 -0.75 -34.04 12.80
C LEU A 331 -1.34 -35.26 13.51
N ASP A 332 -0.82 -35.55 14.72
CA ASP A 332 -1.35 -36.61 15.56
C ASP A 332 -2.86 -36.41 15.82
N PRO A 333 -3.66 -37.49 15.90
CA PRO A 333 -5.12 -37.38 15.88
C PRO A 333 -5.70 -36.42 16.93
N ASP A 334 -5.15 -36.40 18.15
CA ASP A 334 -5.63 -35.56 19.24
C ASP A 334 -5.27 -34.08 19.03
N ASP A 335 -4.03 -33.80 18.65
CA ASP A 335 -3.58 -32.44 18.31
C ASP A 335 -4.26 -31.90 17.06
N PHE A 336 -4.46 -32.76 16.07
CA PHE A 336 -5.21 -32.45 14.86
C PHE A 336 -6.67 -32.13 15.18
N PHE A 337 -7.29 -32.91 16.06
CA PHE A 337 -8.66 -32.65 16.48
C PHE A 337 -8.77 -31.32 17.23
N ALA A 338 -7.80 -30.98 18.09
CA ALA A 338 -7.74 -29.67 18.73
C ALA A 338 -7.60 -28.52 17.73
N LEU A 339 -6.75 -28.67 16.70
CA LEU A 339 -6.66 -27.71 15.59
C LEU A 339 -8.00 -27.60 14.84
N PHE A 340 -8.63 -28.74 14.52
CA PHE A 340 -9.88 -28.78 13.78
C PHE A 340 -11.03 -28.12 14.55
N GLU A 341 -11.14 -28.38 15.87
CA GLU A 341 -12.09 -27.68 16.74
C GLU A 341 -11.83 -26.17 16.75
N ALA A 342 -10.56 -25.74 16.79
CA ALA A 342 -10.20 -24.33 16.71
C ALA A 342 -10.62 -23.71 15.35
N CYS A 343 -10.51 -24.45 14.24
CA CYS A 343 -10.98 -24.01 12.93
C CYS A 343 -12.51 -23.87 12.87
N ILE A 344 -13.27 -24.71 13.58
CA ILE A 344 -14.73 -24.65 13.63
C ILE A 344 -15.21 -23.52 14.55
N PHE A 345 -14.67 -23.43 15.77
CA PHE A 345 -15.23 -22.61 16.84
C PHE A 345 -14.47 -21.30 17.09
N ALA A 346 -13.24 -21.17 16.59
CA ALA A 346 -12.31 -20.12 17.02
C ALA A 346 -12.24 -20.06 18.57
N HIS A 347 -12.59 -18.92 19.17
CA HIS A 347 -12.64 -18.76 20.64
C HIS A 347 -14.02 -19.05 21.27
N ASN A 348 -15.04 -19.35 20.46
CA ASN A 348 -16.44 -19.42 20.88
C ASN A 348 -17.01 -20.84 20.78
N LYS A 349 -16.44 -21.79 21.54
CA LYS A 349 -16.99 -23.14 21.65
C LYS A 349 -18.34 -23.13 22.37
N PRO A 350 -19.44 -23.64 21.77
CA PRO A 350 -20.75 -23.67 22.43
C PRO A 350 -20.70 -24.49 23.73
N ARG A 351 -21.44 -24.04 24.76
CA ARG A 351 -21.56 -24.78 26.03
C ARG A 351 -22.26 -26.14 25.89
N LEU A 352 -23.09 -26.30 24.86
CA LEU A 352 -23.82 -27.52 24.51
C LEU A 352 -23.21 -28.15 23.25
N TYR A 353 -21.91 -28.44 23.29
CA TYR A 353 -21.25 -29.30 22.31
C TYR A 353 -21.62 -30.75 22.65
N ASP A 354 -22.76 -31.19 22.12
CA ASP A 354 -23.35 -32.51 22.36
C ASP A 354 -22.43 -33.64 21.87
N ASP A 355 -22.42 -34.77 22.59
CA ASP A 355 -21.54 -35.92 22.34
C ASP A 355 -21.68 -36.45 20.91
N ASP A 356 -22.90 -36.42 20.36
CA ASP A 356 -23.17 -36.83 18.98
C ASP A 356 -22.48 -35.93 17.95
N LEU A 357 -22.44 -34.61 18.18
CA LEU A 357 -21.77 -33.67 17.28
C LEU A 357 -20.25 -33.83 17.32
N VAL A 358 -19.70 -34.13 18.52
CA VAL A 358 -18.28 -34.43 18.72
C VAL A 358 -17.88 -35.67 17.94
N ASN A 359 -18.70 -36.73 18.00
CA ASN A 359 -18.46 -37.97 17.30
C ASN A 359 -18.42 -37.75 15.78
N VAL A 360 -19.37 -37.00 15.23
CA VAL A 360 -19.37 -36.65 13.80
C VAL A 360 -18.16 -35.79 13.42
N ALA A 361 -17.79 -34.78 14.22
CA ALA A 361 -16.57 -34.01 13.98
C ALA A 361 -15.32 -34.90 14.00
N ARG A 362 -15.24 -35.87 14.92
CA ARG A 362 -14.11 -36.79 14.99
C ARG A 362 -14.05 -37.69 13.76
N ASP A 363 -15.19 -38.14 13.25
CA ASP A 363 -15.25 -38.93 12.03
C ASP A 363 -14.91 -38.12 10.78
N ILE A 364 -15.33 -36.85 10.72
CA ILE A 364 -14.88 -35.92 9.67
C ILE A 364 -13.37 -35.71 9.78
N ALA A 365 -12.83 -35.44 10.97
CA ALA A 365 -11.41 -35.21 11.19
C ALA A 365 -10.55 -36.39 10.70
N LYS A 366 -10.98 -37.64 10.91
CA LYS A 366 -10.33 -38.83 10.35
C LYS A 366 -10.22 -38.79 8.82
N LYS A 367 -11.21 -38.21 8.12
CA LYS A 367 -11.19 -38.04 6.66
C LYS A 367 -10.29 -36.91 6.17
N LEU A 368 -9.89 -35.98 7.05
CA LEU A 368 -9.04 -34.83 6.71
C LEU A 368 -7.54 -35.14 6.79
N LYS A 369 -7.18 -36.39 7.12
CA LYS A 369 -5.81 -36.94 7.03
C LYS A 369 -4.75 -36.11 7.76
N GLY A 370 -5.11 -35.47 8.87
CA GLY A 370 -4.17 -34.69 9.68
C GLY A 370 -3.67 -33.40 9.01
N SER A 371 -4.30 -32.94 7.92
CA SER A 371 -3.87 -31.76 7.15
C SER A 371 -4.44 -30.45 7.68
N PRO A 372 -3.61 -29.49 8.12
CA PRO A 372 -4.06 -28.19 8.59
C PRO A 372 -4.89 -27.39 7.56
N LEU A 373 -4.54 -27.45 6.27
CA LEU A 373 -5.29 -26.76 5.22
C LEU A 373 -6.71 -27.34 5.09
N ALA A 374 -6.83 -28.67 5.06
CA ALA A 374 -8.12 -29.34 4.98
C ALA A 374 -8.98 -29.07 6.24
N ALA A 375 -8.37 -29.08 7.42
CA ALA A 375 -9.01 -28.70 8.67
C ALA A 375 -9.54 -27.26 8.64
N ASN A 376 -8.76 -26.32 8.12
CA ASN A 376 -9.18 -24.92 8.02
C ASN A 376 -10.37 -24.74 7.06
N THR A 377 -10.31 -25.30 5.86
CA THR A 377 -11.39 -25.15 4.86
C THR A 377 -12.68 -25.85 5.31
N VAL A 378 -12.60 -27.12 5.75
CA VAL A 378 -13.78 -27.88 6.20
C VAL A 378 -14.29 -27.34 7.55
N GLY A 379 -13.39 -26.93 8.45
CA GLY A 379 -13.78 -26.34 9.73
C GLY A 379 -14.61 -25.07 9.56
N ARG A 380 -14.19 -24.17 8.65
CA ARG A 380 -14.95 -22.96 8.29
C ARG A 380 -16.30 -23.28 7.62
N LEU A 381 -16.38 -24.36 6.83
CA LEU A 381 -17.65 -24.87 6.31
C LEU A 381 -18.60 -25.28 7.45
N LEU A 382 -18.12 -26.10 8.38
CA LEU A 382 -18.92 -26.60 9.51
C LEU A 382 -19.36 -25.48 10.45
N LYS A 383 -18.53 -24.45 10.64
CA LYS A 383 -18.83 -23.26 11.44
C LYS A 383 -20.11 -22.54 11.01
N LYS A 384 -20.46 -22.60 9.72
CA LYS A 384 -21.67 -21.94 9.18
C LYS A 384 -22.97 -22.53 9.74
N ASN A 385 -22.97 -23.81 10.09
CA ASN A 385 -24.15 -24.49 10.58
C ASN A 385 -23.73 -25.64 11.52
N ILE A 386 -23.80 -25.37 12.82
CA ILE A 386 -23.46 -26.30 13.88
C ILE A 386 -24.70 -27.18 14.17
N CYS A 387 -24.99 -28.12 13.26
CA CYS A 387 -26.13 -29.03 13.35
C CYS A 387 -25.73 -30.45 12.92
N TRP A 388 -26.17 -31.44 13.69
CA TRP A 388 -25.85 -32.85 13.45
C TRP A 388 -26.21 -33.31 12.03
N GLN A 389 -27.42 -32.99 11.56
CA GLN A 389 -27.88 -33.38 10.22
C GLN A 389 -27.01 -32.78 9.11
N TYR A 390 -26.55 -31.53 9.31
CA TYR A 390 -25.69 -30.85 8.34
C TYR A 390 -24.30 -31.50 8.29
N TRP A 391 -23.71 -31.80 9.45
CA TRP A 391 -22.39 -32.41 9.55
C TRP A 391 -22.39 -33.85 9.03
N MET A 392 -23.42 -34.63 9.37
CA MET A 392 -23.63 -35.97 8.83
C MET A 392 -23.77 -35.97 7.31
N GLY A 393 -24.55 -35.04 6.75
CA GLY A 393 -24.70 -34.90 5.30
C GLY A 393 -23.39 -34.56 4.59
N ILE A 394 -22.43 -33.93 5.27
CA ILE A 394 -21.06 -33.71 4.77
C ILE A 394 -20.24 -34.99 4.90
N LEU A 395 -20.31 -35.68 6.04
CA LEU A 395 -19.58 -36.93 6.30
C LEU A 395 -19.93 -38.03 5.29
N GLU A 396 -21.19 -38.12 4.85
CA GLU A 396 -21.70 -39.15 3.93
C GLU A 396 -21.48 -38.86 2.43
N LYS A 397 -20.73 -37.81 2.08
CA LYS A 397 -20.47 -37.44 0.68
C LYS A 397 -19.64 -38.49 -0.08
N ASN A 398 -20.01 -38.74 -1.33
CA ASN A 398 -19.30 -39.69 -2.19
C ASN A 398 -17.92 -39.18 -2.61
N GLU A 399 -17.74 -37.86 -2.65
CA GLU A 399 -16.49 -37.20 -3.00
C GLU A 399 -15.33 -37.68 -2.09
N TRP A 400 -15.59 -38.04 -0.82
CA TRP A 400 -14.58 -38.62 0.06
C TRP A 400 -13.92 -39.89 -0.49
N HIS A 401 -14.59 -40.63 -1.38
CA HIS A 401 -14.07 -41.84 -2.00
C HIS A 401 -13.19 -41.59 -3.23
N SER A 402 -13.05 -40.35 -3.71
CA SER A 402 -12.20 -40.02 -4.87
C SER A 402 -10.72 -39.78 -4.51
N ALA A 403 -10.35 -39.90 -3.23
CA ALA A 403 -8.98 -39.76 -2.76
C ALA A 403 -8.04 -40.77 -3.44
N LYS A 404 -6.93 -40.29 -4.02
CA LYS A 404 -5.97 -41.13 -4.74
C LYS A 404 -4.99 -41.84 -3.82
N ASN A 405 -4.67 -41.26 -2.67
CA ASN A 405 -3.75 -41.80 -1.67
C ASN A 405 -4.09 -41.28 -0.26
N ASP A 406 -3.35 -41.74 0.76
CA ASP A 406 -3.62 -41.39 2.16
C ASP A 406 -3.33 -39.93 2.54
N ASP A 407 -2.59 -39.19 1.70
CA ASP A 407 -2.27 -37.77 1.89
C ASP A 407 -3.13 -36.84 1.01
N ASP A 408 -4.06 -37.38 0.22
CA ASP A 408 -4.84 -36.63 -0.76
C ASP A 408 -5.98 -35.85 -0.10
N ILE A 409 -5.82 -34.54 -0.02
CA ILE A 409 -6.82 -33.63 0.56
C ILE A 409 -7.78 -33.05 -0.46
N PHE A 410 -7.61 -33.33 -1.75
CA PHE A 410 -8.43 -32.76 -2.82
C PHE A 410 -9.94 -32.97 -2.61
N PRO A 411 -10.42 -34.16 -2.18
CA PRO A 411 -11.84 -34.35 -1.85
C PRO A 411 -12.38 -33.38 -0.81
N SER A 412 -11.58 -33.09 0.23
CA SER A 412 -11.95 -32.18 1.32
C SER A 412 -12.19 -30.76 0.80
N LEU A 413 -11.28 -30.29 -0.07
CA LEU A 413 -11.34 -28.96 -0.66
C LEU A 413 -12.52 -28.87 -1.66
N GLN A 414 -12.73 -29.92 -2.47
CA GLN A 414 -13.83 -29.98 -3.42
C GLN A 414 -15.20 -29.97 -2.74
N ILE A 415 -15.37 -30.71 -1.63
CA ILE A 415 -16.59 -30.65 -0.83
C ILE A 415 -16.82 -29.23 -0.32
N SER A 416 -15.79 -28.58 0.21
CA SER A 416 -15.92 -27.20 0.70
C SER A 416 -16.36 -26.24 -0.40
N TYR A 417 -15.85 -26.40 -1.62
CA TYR A 417 -16.25 -25.61 -2.79
C TYR A 417 -17.72 -25.86 -3.16
N ASN A 418 -18.15 -27.13 -3.18
CA ASN A 418 -19.53 -27.50 -3.53
C ASN A 418 -20.59 -26.89 -2.58
N TYR A 419 -20.19 -26.49 -1.37
CA TYR A 419 -21.06 -25.85 -0.38
C TYR A 419 -20.94 -24.31 -0.34
N LEU A 420 -20.07 -23.69 -1.15
CA LEU A 420 -20.08 -22.24 -1.31
C LEU A 420 -21.39 -21.78 -1.97
N PRO A 421 -21.91 -20.59 -1.62
CA PRO A 421 -22.94 -19.92 -2.41
C PRO A 421 -22.54 -19.82 -3.88
N PHE A 422 -23.52 -19.94 -4.79
CA PHE A 422 -23.26 -19.98 -6.24
C PHE A 422 -22.40 -18.82 -6.76
N HIS A 423 -22.62 -17.60 -6.25
CA HIS A 423 -21.83 -16.44 -6.67
C HIS A 423 -20.37 -16.55 -6.19
N LEU A 424 -20.10 -17.02 -4.97
CA LEU A 424 -18.74 -17.26 -4.48
C LEU A 424 -18.06 -18.42 -5.21
N GLN A 425 -18.80 -19.49 -5.53
CA GLN A 425 -18.29 -20.57 -6.40
C GLN A 425 -17.80 -20.00 -7.72
N LYS A 426 -18.60 -19.14 -8.36
CA LYS A 426 -18.24 -18.51 -9.62
C LYS A 426 -17.10 -17.49 -9.48
N CYS A 427 -17.05 -16.70 -8.41
CA CYS A 427 -15.92 -15.81 -8.13
C CYS A 427 -14.61 -16.61 -8.04
N PHE A 428 -14.61 -17.67 -7.22
CA PHE A 428 -13.49 -18.59 -7.08
C PHE A 428 -13.13 -19.28 -8.39
N PHE A 429 -14.12 -19.81 -9.13
CA PHE A 429 -13.93 -20.46 -10.43
C PHE A 429 -13.13 -19.59 -11.41
N TYR A 430 -13.40 -18.28 -11.46
CA TYR A 430 -12.69 -17.36 -12.34
C TYR A 430 -11.34 -16.89 -11.79
N CYS A 431 -11.03 -17.15 -10.51
CA CYS A 431 -9.68 -16.94 -9.99
C CYS A 431 -8.63 -17.80 -10.72
N ALA A 432 -9.03 -18.92 -11.33
CA ALA A 432 -8.15 -19.75 -12.18
C ALA A 432 -7.51 -19.00 -13.36
N LEU A 433 -8.12 -17.89 -13.81
CA LEU A 433 -7.58 -17.05 -14.89
C LEU A 433 -6.43 -16.17 -14.42
N PHE A 434 -6.34 -15.88 -13.13
CA PHE A 434 -5.22 -15.13 -12.60
C PHE A 434 -4.01 -16.06 -12.50
N PRO A 435 -2.78 -15.54 -12.72
CA PRO A 435 -1.57 -16.28 -12.46
C PRO A 435 -1.62 -16.86 -11.04
N GLU A 436 -0.97 -17.99 -10.86
CA GLU A 436 -0.62 -18.43 -9.52
C GLU A 436 0.03 -17.23 -8.80
N ASP A 437 -0.32 -17.04 -7.53
CA ASP A 437 0.33 -16.06 -6.64
C ASP A 437 -0.09 -14.62 -6.83
N TYR A 438 -1.05 -14.41 -7.71
CA TYR A 438 -1.58 -13.10 -7.95
C TYR A 438 -2.07 -12.46 -6.64
N LYS A 439 -1.42 -11.37 -6.26
CA LYS A 439 -1.80 -10.56 -5.10
C LYS A 439 -2.92 -9.61 -5.49
N PHE A 440 -4.10 -9.83 -4.94
CA PHE A 440 -5.24 -8.96 -5.13
C PHE A 440 -5.15 -7.79 -4.13
N TYR A 441 -4.60 -6.64 -4.56
CA TYR A 441 -4.56 -5.42 -3.75
C TYR A 441 -5.86 -4.61 -3.88
N ASP A 442 -6.42 -4.54 -5.09
CA ASP A 442 -7.54 -3.67 -5.42
C ASP A 442 -8.86 -4.44 -5.45
N LEU A 443 -9.65 -4.28 -4.37
CA LEU A 443 -10.97 -4.87 -4.19
C LEU A 443 -11.99 -4.40 -5.23
N GLU A 444 -11.87 -3.16 -5.70
CA GLU A 444 -12.82 -2.56 -6.63
C GLU A 444 -12.63 -3.14 -8.03
N LYS A 445 -11.37 -3.19 -8.50
CA LYS A 445 -11.03 -3.74 -9.82
C LYS A 445 -11.46 -5.20 -9.98
N ILE A 446 -11.22 -6.03 -8.97
CA ILE A 446 -11.63 -7.45 -9.01
C ILE A 446 -13.15 -7.61 -8.96
N THR A 447 -13.84 -6.76 -8.19
CA THR A 447 -15.31 -6.73 -8.15
C THR A 447 -15.88 -6.34 -9.51
N ASN A 448 -15.30 -5.35 -10.16
CA ASN A 448 -15.70 -4.91 -11.50
C ASN A 448 -15.39 -5.96 -12.57
N PHE A 449 -14.30 -6.71 -12.43
CA PHE A 449 -14.05 -7.90 -13.24
C PHE A 449 -15.21 -8.92 -13.09
N TRP A 450 -15.61 -9.27 -11.87
CA TRP A 450 -16.72 -10.21 -11.64
C TRP A 450 -18.08 -9.68 -12.11
N ILE A 451 -18.33 -8.37 -12.06
CA ILE A 451 -19.51 -7.72 -12.65
C ILE A 451 -19.50 -7.90 -14.17
N THR A 452 -18.36 -7.66 -14.84
CA THR A 452 -18.26 -7.86 -16.30
C THR A 452 -18.46 -9.31 -16.71
N MET A 453 -18.01 -10.25 -15.88
CA MET A 453 -18.24 -11.67 -16.08
C MET A 453 -19.70 -12.09 -15.83
N GLY A 454 -20.53 -11.20 -15.27
CA GLY A 454 -21.96 -11.43 -15.02
C GLY A 454 -22.23 -12.31 -13.81
N ILE A 455 -21.29 -12.37 -12.85
CA ILE A 455 -21.38 -13.18 -11.64
C ILE A 455 -22.16 -12.43 -10.55
N ILE A 456 -21.89 -11.13 -10.44
CA ILE A 456 -22.40 -10.23 -9.41
C ILE A 456 -23.22 -9.13 -10.09
N ASP A 457 -24.31 -8.72 -9.44
CA ASP A 457 -25.13 -7.59 -9.88
C ASP A 457 -24.49 -6.27 -9.46
N SER A 458 -24.36 -5.32 -10.40
CA SER A 458 -23.83 -3.99 -10.13
C SER A 458 -24.65 -3.19 -9.12
N ASN A 459 -25.92 -3.55 -8.89
CA ASN A 459 -26.76 -2.87 -7.90
C ASN A 459 -26.47 -3.27 -6.44
N CYS A 460 -25.62 -4.26 -6.21
CA CYS A 460 -25.28 -4.77 -4.87
C CYS A 460 -23.98 -4.17 -4.29
N GLN A 461 -23.43 -3.12 -4.91
CA GLN A 461 -22.06 -2.61 -4.67
C GLN A 461 -21.78 -2.02 -3.28
N ASN A 462 -22.79 -1.66 -2.48
CA ASN A 462 -22.52 -0.74 -1.37
C ASN A 462 -21.95 -1.33 -0.08
N ASP A 463 -21.90 -2.67 0.14
CA ASP A 463 -21.42 -3.21 1.44
C ASP A 463 -20.78 -4.62 1.42
N LYS A 464 -20.59 -5.27 0.25
CA LYS A 464 -20.12 -6.68 0.21
C LYS A 464 -18.72 -6.83 -0.37
N ASN A 465 -17.79 -7.27 0.49
CA ASN A 465 -16.45 -7.67 0.09
C ASN A 465 -16.41 -9.19 -0.16
N TYR A 466 -16.56 -9.59 -1.43
CA TYR A 466 -16.55 -10.99 -1.83
C TYR A 466 -15.19 -11.68 -1.64
N LEU A 467 -14.08 -10.93 -1.67
CA LEU A 467 -12.76 -11.49 -1.33
C LEU A 467 -12.68 -11.81 0.16
N GLU A 468 -13.20 -10.94 1.02
CA GLU A 468 -13.32 -11.21 2.47
C GLU A 468 -14.25 -12.41 2.71
N GLU A 469 -15.37 -12.53 2.00
CA GLU A 469 -16.22 -13.72 2.10
C GLU A 469 -15.44 -14.98 1.68
N LEU A 470 -14.62 -14.96 0.63
CA LEU A 470 -13.76 -16.09 0.25
C LEU A 470 -12.68 -16.38 1.31
N VAL A 471 -12.13 -15.35 1.96
CA VAL A 471 -11.26 -15.51 3.14
C VAL A 471 -12.03 -16.20 4.25
N ASP A 472 -13.21 -15.72 4.65
CA ASP A 472 -14.05 -16.30 5.69
C ASP A 472 -14.39 -17.78 5.45
N ASN A 473 -14.41 -18.20 4.18
CA ASN A 473 -14.62 -19.58 3.76
C ASN A 473 -13.34 -20.43 3.68
N GLY A 474 -12.17 -19.83 3.88
CA GLY A 474 -10.87 -20.50 3.84
C GLY A 474 -10.33 -20.73 2.43
N PHE A 475 -10.82 -19.99 1.43
CA PHE A 475 -10.38 -20.08 0.03
C PHE A 475 -9.30 -19.06 -0.33
N LEU A 476 -9.16 -18.00 0.46
CA LEU A 476 -8.13 -16.98 0.32
C LEU A 476 -7.47 -16.70 1.66
N ILE A 477 -6.27 -16.12 1.61
CA ILE A 477 -5.50 -15.64 2.74
C ILE A 477 -5.36 -14.12 2.58
N LYS A 478 -5.67 -13.38 3.63
CA LYS A 478 -5.38 -11.95 3.74
C LYS A 478 -4.01 -11.76 4.38
N ASP A 479 -3.19 -10.92 3.79
CA ASP A 479 -1.81 -10.64 4.21
C ASP A 479 -1.47 -9.17 3.92
N SER A 480 -0.29 -8.71 4.32
CA SER A 480 0.14 -7.32 4.13
C SER A 480 1.63 -7.22 3.79
N ASP A 481 1.97 -6.34 2.85
CA ASP A 481 3.36 -5.98 2.55
C ASP A 481 3.53 -4.45 2.47
N MET A 482 4.69 -4.00 1.97
CA MET A 482 5.02 -2.57 1.81
C MET A 482 4.01 -1.81 0.94
N ASN A 483 3.28 -2.49 0.04
CA ASN A 483 2.29 -1.87 -0.85
C ASN A 483 0.87 -1.87 -0.26
N GLY A 484 0.67 -2.44 0.94
CA GLY A 484 -0.60 -2.50 1.64
C GLY A 484 -1.13 -3.91 1.88
N GLU A 485 -2.41 -3.99 2.25
CA GLU A 485 -3.10 -5.28 2.43
C GLU A 485 -3.43 -5.92 1.07
N TYR A 486 -3.29 -7.24 0.97
CA TYR A 486 -3.64 -8.01 -0.22
C TYR A 486 -4.25 -9.36 0.12
N TYR A 487 -4.93 -9.94 -0.86
CA TYR A 487 -5.46 -11.30 -0.79
C TYR A 487 -4.66 -12.20 -1.73
N VAL A 488 -4.42 -13.44 -1.30
CA VAL A 488 -3.70 -14.45 -2.08
C VAL A 488 -4.35 -15.82 -1.94
N MET A 489 -4.33 -16.61 -3.00
CA MET A 489 -4.86 -17.97 -3.02
C MET A 489 -3.75 -18.98 -2.72
N HIS A 490 -4.03 -19.97 -1.87
CA HIS A 490 -3.10 -21.07 -1.61
C HIS A 490 -2.97 -21.96 -2.86
N ASP A 491 -1.80 -22.54 -3.13
CA ASP A 491 -1.51 -23.34 -4.33
C ASP A 491 -2.52 -24.49 -4.58
N LEU A 492 -2.82 -25.31 -3.56
CA LEU A 492 -3.82 -26.38 -3.66
C LEU A 492 -5.25 -25.87 -3.91
N LEU A 493 -5.57 -24.64 -3.48
CA LEU A 493 -6.85 -24.01 -3.79
C LEU A 493 -6.83 -23.43 -5.22
N HIS A 494 -5.71 -22.90 -5.69
CA HIS A 494 -5.56 -22.54 -7.09
C HIS A 494 -5.69 -23.76 -8.01
N GLU A 495 -5.07 -24.88 -7.64
CA GLU A 495 -5.22 -26.17 -8.34
C GLU A 495 -6.69 -26.62 -8.37
N LEU A 496 -7.40 -26.53 -7.24
CA LEU A 496 -8.83 -26.79 -7.20
C LEU A 496 -9.59 -25.86 -8.14
N SER A 497 -9.29 -24.56 -8.13
CA SER A 497 -9.91 -23.58 -9.03
C SER A 497 -9.73 -23.97 -10.48
N ARG A 498 -8.51 -24.31 -10.90
CA ARG A 498 -8.22 -24.77 -12.27
C ARG A 498 -8.96 -26.06 -12.61
N HIS A 499 -9.04 -26.99 -11.66
CA HIS A 499 -9.75 -28.25 -11.86
C HIS A 499 -11.23 -28.02 -12.11
N VAL A 500 -11.92 -27.28 -11.24
CA VAL A 500 -13.36 -27.01 -11.37
C VAL A 500 -13.68 -26.13 -12.58
N SER A 501 -12.71 -25.35 -13.07
CA SER A 501 -12.87 -24.47 -14.24
C SER A 501 -12.35 -25.02 -15.56
N SER A 502 -11.68 -26.17 -15.55
CA SER A 502 -10.87 -26.69 -16.67
C SER A 502 -11.57 -26.77 -18.02
N GLN A 503 -12.90 -26.90 -18.06
CA GLN A 503 -13.68 -26.97 -19.29
C GLN A 503 -13.96 -25.61 -19.93
N GLU A 504 -13.95 -24.51 -19.16
CA GLU A 504 -14.31 -23.17 -19.65
C GLU A 504 -13.17 -22.14 -19.52
N CYS A 505 -12.32 -22.29 -18.50
CA CYS A 505 -11.21 -21.40 -18.19
C CYS A 505 -9.88 -22.13 -18.26
N VAL A 506 -8.90 -21.55 -18.96
CA VAL A 506 -7.53 -22.04 -19.03
C VAL A 506 -6.56 -20.89 -18.79
N ASN A 507 -5.56 -21.13 -17.94
CA ASN A 507 -4.38 -20.28 -17.80
C ASN A 507 -3.17 -21.00 -18.41
N ILE A 508 -2.55 -20.38 -19.40
CA ILE A 508 -1.41 -20.90 -20.15
C ILE A 508 -0.13 -20.32 -19.55
N SER A 509 0.84 -21.18 -19.23
CA SER A 509 2.21 -20.80 -18.91
C SER A 509 3.13 -21.01 -20.12
N SER A 510 4.06 -20.09 -20.36
CA SER A 510 4.99 -20.16 -21.49
C SER A 510 5.92 -21.40 -21.49
N LEU A 511 6.11 -22.05 -20.34
CA LEU A 511 7.09 -23.14 -20.17
C LEU A 511 6.54 -24.55 -20.44
N SER A 512 5.22 -24.76 -20.36
CA SER A 512 4.62 -26.11 -20.36
C SER A 512 3.36 -26.24 -21.21
N PHE A 513 3.10 -25.27 -22.07
CA PHE A 513 1.88 -25.24 -22.86
C PHE A 513 1.89 -26.25 -24.02
N ARG A 514 0.79 -26.97 -24.18
CA ARG A 514 0.49 -27.79 -25.35
C ARG A 514 -0.91 -27.48 -25.83
N ALA A 515 -1.04 -27.05 -27.09
CA ALA A 515 -2.33 -26.64 -27.62
C ALA A 515 -3.33 -27.80 -27.64
N ASN A 516 -2.87 -29.01 -27.98
CA ASN A 516 -3.72 -30.20 -28.12
C ASN A 516 -4.38 -30.67 -26.80
N ASP A 517 -3.90 -30.23 -25.64
CA ASP A 517 -4.46 -30.60 -24.34
C ASP A 517 -5.65 -29.70 -23.96
N MET A 518 -5.95 -28.67 -24.76
CA MET A 518 -7.03 -27.72 -24.48
C MET A 518 -8.41 -28.25 -24.87
N PRO A 519 -9.42 -28.14 -23.98
CA PRO A 519 -10.80 -28.41 -24.34
C PRO A 519 -11.34 -27.41 -25.38
N GLN A 520 -12.12 -27.90 -26.33
CA GLN A 520 -12.77 -27.05 -27.35
C GLN A 520 -13.81 -26.08 -26.75
N SER A 521 -14.29 -26.35 -25.54
CA SER A 521 -15.29 -25.56 -24.82
C SER A 521 -14.73 -24.32 -24.11
N VAL A 522 -13.42 -24.07 -24.17
CA VAL A 522 -12.78 -22.92 -23.53
C VAL A 522 -13.38 -21.61 -24.04
N ARG A 523 -13.79 -20.75 -23.11
CA ARG A 523 -14.31 -19.40 -23.37
C ARG A 523 -13.50 -18.30 -22.71
N HIS A 524 -12.65 -18.66 -21.78
CA HIS A 524 -11.91 -17.72 -20.96
C HIS A 524 -10.44 -18.16 -20.93
N LEU A 525 -9.58 -17.30 -21.45
CA LEU A 525 -8.18 -17.61 -21.61
C LEU A 525 -7.32 -16.60 -20.86
N SER A 526 -6.31 -17.11 -20.17
CA SER A 526 -5.24 -16.32 -19.60
C SER A 526 -3.90 -16.82 -20.09
N ILE A 527 -2.94 -15.93 -20.28
CA ILE A 527 -1.59 -16.24 -20.73
C ILE A 527 -0.62 -15.54 -19.79
N THR A 528 0.24 -16.31 -19.14
CA THR A 528 1.29 -15.82 -18.25
C THR A 528 2.65 -16.10 -18.90
N VAL A 529 3.41 -15.04 -19.21
CA VAL A 529 4.76 -15.15 -19.80
C VAL A 529 5.76 -14.63 -18.78
N ARG A 530 6.70 -15.49 -18.37
CA ARG A 530 7.63 -15.19 -17.27
C ARG A 530 9.08 -14.93 -17.71
N ASP A 531 9.44 -15.15 -18.98
CA ASP A 531 10.82 -15.08 -19.50
C ASP A 531 10.93 -14.64 -20.98
N LYS A 532 12.17 -14.66 -21.52
CA LYS A 532 12.48 -14.47 -22.95
C LYS A 532 11.68 -15.44 -23.83
N TYR A 533 11.33 -14.96 -25.02
CA TYR A 533 10.59 -15.72 -26.03
C TYR A 533 11.21 -17.11 -26.30
N ASP A 534 10.39 -18.15 -26.10
CA ASP A 534 10.66 -19.51 -26.55
C ASP A 534 9.93 -19.75 -27.88
N LYS A 535 10.67 -20.10 -28.93
CA LYS A 535 10.11 -20.46 -30.24
C LYS A 535 9.11 -21.61 -30.16
N SER A 536 9.33 -22.55 -29.24
CA SER A 536 8.43 -23.69 -29.03
C SER A 536 7.05 -23.24 -28.56
N PHE A 537 7.01 -22.23 -27.69
CA PHE A 537 5.78 -21.59 -27.23
C PHE A 537 5.06 -20.85 -28.37
N GLY A 538 5.81 -20.13 -29.21
CA GLY A 538 5.26 -19.45 -30.39
C GLY A 538 4.54 -20.40 -31.36
N GLU A 539 5.12 -21.58 -31.61
CA GLU A 539 4.51 -22.62 -32.44
C GLU A 539 3.23 -23.20 -31.83
N GLU A 540 3.21 -23.45 -30.51
CA GLU A 540 2.01 -23.96 -29.83
C GLU A 540 0.89 -22.91 -29.78
N ILE A 541 1.19 -21.64 -29.52
CA ILE A 541 0.21 -20.55 -29.56
C ILE A 541 -0.41 -20.41 -30.96
N GLY A 542 0.38 -20.55 -32.02
CA GLY A 542 -0.13 -20.54 -33.39
C GLY A 542 -1.17 -21.64 -33.68
N LYS A 543 -1.12 -22.77 -32.97
CA LYS A 543 -2.08 -23.88 -33.12
C LYS A 543 -3.43 -23.60 -32.47
N LEU A 544 -3.55 -22.63 -31.56
CA LEU A 544 -4.80 -22.35 -30.82
C LEU A 544 -6.02 -22.17 -31.73
N LYS A 545 -5.86 -21.48 -32.86
CA LYS A 545 -6.94 -21.28 -33.86
C LYS A 545 -7.56 -22.58 -34.36
N SER A 546 -6.79 -23.66 -34.37
CA SER A 546 -7.24 -24.98 -34.84
C SER A 546 -7.84 -25.84 -33.74
N VAL A 547 -7.57 -25.52 -32.46
CA VAL A 547 -8.00 -26.32 -31.31
C VAL A 547 -9.28 -25.77 -30.67
N ILE A 548 -9.39 -24.45 -30.53
CA ILE A 548 -10.52 -23.81 -29.85
C ILE A 548 -11.27 -22.83 -30.77
N ASP A 549 -12.54 -22.58 -30.47
CA ASP A 549 -13.33 -21.55 -31.16
C ASP A 549 -12.96 -20.15 -30.64
N ILE A 550 -11.87 -19.58 -31.18
CA ILE A 550 -11.39 -18.24 -30.86
C ILE A 550 -12.47 -17.16 -31.10
N GLY A 551 -13.41 -17.39 -32.03
CA GLY A 551 -14.51 -16.46 -32.29
C GLY A 551 -15.46 -16.29 -31.09
N ASN A 552 -15.57 -17.32 -30.25
CA ASN A 552 -16.44 -17.38 -29.08
C ASN A 552 -15.71 -17.13 -27.75
N LEU A 553 -14.45 -16.69 -27.79
CA LEU A 553 -13.71 -16.30 -26.60
C LEU A 553 -14.34 -15.05 -25.96
N HIS A 554 -14.64 -15.12 -24.66
CA HIS A 554 -15.27 -14.08 -23.86
C HIS A 554 -14.27 -13.28 -23.01
N SER A 555 -13.15 -13.89 -22.58
CA SER A 555 -12.08 -13.16 -21.90
C SER A 555 -10.71 -13.61 -22.39
N LEU A 556 -9.82 -12.63 -22.52
CA LEU A 556 -8.41 -12.83 -22.82
C LEU A 556 -7.61 -11.94 -21.85
N MET A 557 -6.82 -12.57 -21.00
CA MET A 557 -5.98 -11.87 -20.03
C MET A 557 -4.52 -12.25 -20.27
N ILE A 558 -3.65 -11.26 -20.33
CA ILE A 558 -2.24 -11.51 -20.60
C ILE A 558 -1.43 -10.85 -19.48
N PHE A 559 -0.50 -11.60 -18.90
CA PHE A 559 0.33 -11.21 -17.76
C PHE A 559 1.81 -11.40 -18.07
N GLY A 560 2.64 -10.51 -17.52
CA GLY A 560 4.10 -10.56 -17.63
C GLY A 560 4.69 -9.64 -18.69
N LEU A 561 6.00 -9.72 -18.89
CA LEU A 561 6.74 -8.92 -19.87
C LEU A 561 6.78 -9.66 -21.21
N HIS A 562 6.57 -8.94 -22.31
CA HIS A 562 6.61 -9.49 -23.66
C HIS A 562 7.52 -8.66 -24.55
N ASP A 563 8.28 -9.35 -25.40
CA ASP A 563 8.98 -8.72 -26.51
C ASP A 563 8.04 -8.50 -27.70
N VAL A 564 8.53 -7.75 -28.69
CA VAL A 564 7.79 -7.43 -29.91
C VAL A 564 7.35 -8.70 -30.65
N GLU A 565 8.17 -9.76 -30.63
CA GLU A 565 7.90 -11.03 -31.31
C GLU A 565 6.71 -11.76 -30.67
N THR A 566 6.66 -11.83 -29.34
CA THR A 566 5.53 -12.39 -28.59
C THR A 566 4.23 -11.64 -28.89
N CYS A 567 4.28 -10.30 -28.95
CA CYS A 567 3.12 -9.49 -29.33
C CYS A 567 2.62 -9.78 -30.76
N THR A 568 3.51 -10.02 -31.72
CA THR A 568 3.11 -10.38 -33.10
C THR A 568 2.43 -11.74 -33.17
N ILE A 569 2.94 -12.73 -32.45
CA ILE A 569 2.39 -14.09 -32.43
C ILE A 569 1.01 -14.12 -31.77
N LEU A 570 0.84 -13.40 -30.65
CA LEU A 570 -0.46 -13.26 -29.99
C LEU A 570 -1.47 -12.57 -30.91
N LYS A 571 -1.05 -11.51 -31.60
CA LYS A 571 -1.88 -10.83 -32.60
C LYS A 571 -2.37 -11.80 -33.66
N ASP A 572 -1.47 -12.61 -34.21
CA ASP A 572 -1.82 -13.56 -35.25
C ASP A 572 -2.72 -14.66 -34.69
N ALA A 573 -2.39 -15.27 -33.55
CA ALA A 573 -3.18 -16.34 -32.93
C ALA A 573 -4.62 -15.91 -32.60
N PHE A 574 -4.83 -14.66 -32.21
CA PHE A 574 -6.14 -14.14 -31.81
C PHE A 574 -6.84 -13.32 -32.90
N GLU A 575 -6.37 -13.40 -34.15
CA GLU A 575 -7.08 -12.84 -35.28
C GLU A 575 -8.41 -13.60 -35.51
N GLY A 576 -9.53 -12.88 -35.39
CA GLY A 576 -10.88 -13.42 -35.61
C GLY A 576 -11.76 -13.48 -34.37
N ILE A 577 -11.28 -13.06 -33.19
CA ILE A 577 -12.11 -12.89 -31.99
C ILE A 577 -13.25 -11.90 -32.27
N LYS A 578 -14.48 -12.26 -31.85
CA LYS A 578 -15.68 -11.43 -32.02
C LYS A 578 -16.44 -11.18 -30.71
N SER A 579 -16.39 -12.12 -29.77
CA SER A 579 -17.30 -12.17 -28.61
C SER A 579 -16.68 -11.70 -27.29
N LEU A 580 -15.52 -11.06 -27.35
CA LEU A 580 -14.73 -10.69 -26.17
C LEU A 580 -15.44 -9.63 -25.33
N ARG A 581 -15.42 -9.82 -24.01
CA ARG A 581 -15.97 -8.91 -22.99
C ARG A 581 -14.90 -8.37 -22.05
N VAL A 582 -13.87 -9.16 -21.76
CA VAL A 582 -12.72 -8.76 -20.93
C VAL A 582 -11.43 -8.91 -21.72
N LEU A 583 -10.61 -7.86 -21.73
CA LEU A 583 -9.31 -7.87 -22.39
C LEU A 583 -8.26 -7.18 -21.53
N PHE A 584 -7.25 -7.92 -21.06
CA PHE A 584 -6.09 -7.36 -20.36
C PHE A 584 -4.84 -7.54 -21.21
N ILE A 585 -4.15 -6.45 -21.52
CA ILE A 585 -2.93 -6.45 -22.33
C ILE A 585 -1.82 -5.66 -21.62
N PRO A 586 -0.66 -6.29 -21.31
CA PRO A 586 0.41 -5.69 -20.52
C PRO A 586 1.41 -4.85 -21.33
N SER A 587 1.33 -4.83 -22.66
CA SER A 587 2.13 -3.89 -23.48
C SER A 587 1.37 -3.59 -24.77
N PHE A 588 0.99 -2.34 -24.94
CA PHE A 588 0.12 -1.94 -26.04
C PHE A 588 0.91 -1.70 -27.35
N PRO A 589 0.68 -2.45 -28.45
CA PRO A 589 1.29 -2.11 -29.74
C PRO A 589 0.69 -0.81 -30.28
N LYS A 590 1.50 0.01 -30.98
CA LYS A 590 1.09 1.31 -31.54
C LYS A 590 -0.26 1.29 -32.28
N ASP A 591 -0.57 0.18 -32.96
CA ASP A 591 -1.86 -0.05 -33.61
C ASP A 591 -2.46 -1.39 -33.15
N LEU A 592 -3.71 -1.35 -32.67
CA LEU A 592 -4.52 -2.56 -32.50
C LEU A 592 -4.63 -3.29 -33.84
N PRO A 593 -4.57 -4.63 -33.86
CA PRO A 593 -4.89 -5.38 -35.07
C PRO A 593 -6.27 -4.93 -35.57
N LYS A 594 -6.46 -4.79 -36.90
CA LYS A 594 -7.75 -4.36 -37.47
C LYS A 594 -8.93 -5.19 -36.93
N SER A 595 -8.69 -6.46 -36.60
CA SER A 595 -9.67 -7.36 -35.98
C SER A 595 -10.21 -6.85 -34.63
N PHE A 596 -9.41 -6.17 -33.81
CA PHE A 596 -9.85 -5.67 -32.50
C PHE A 596 -10.87 -4.55 -32.61
N SER A 597 -10.92 -3.84 -33.75
CA SER A 597 -11.96 -2.85 -34.03
C SER A 597 -13.37 -3.47 -34.14
N ASN A 598 -13.46 -4.80 -34.20
CA ASN A 598 -14.71 -5.56 -34.23
C ASN A 598 -15.14 -6.09 -32.85
N LEU A 599 -14.39 -5.81 -31.77
CA LEU A 599 -14.72 -6.26 -30.40
C LEU A 599 -15.80 -5.38 -29.76
N ILE A 600 -16.95 -5.27 -30.40
CA ILE A 600 -18.06 -4.41 -29.98
C ILE A 600 -18.70 -4.83 -28.64
N HIS A 601 -18.44 -6.07 -28.19
CA HIS A 601 -18.95 -6.63 -26.94
C HIS A 601 -18.06 -6.37 -25.72
N LEU A 602 -16.94 -5.67 -25.92
CA LEU A 602 -15.96 -5.38 -24.88
C LEU A 602 -16.57 -4.52 -23.77
N GLN A 603 -16.38 -4.94 -22.53
CA GLN A 603 -16.94 -4.32 -21.32
C GLN A 603 -15.87 -3.95 -20.29
N TYR A 604 -14.75 -4.68 -20.24
CA TYR A 604 -13.58 -4.34 -19.42
C TYR A 604 -12.34 -4.37 -20.31
N LEU A 605 -11.62 -3.25 -20.37
CA LEU A 605 -10.32 -3.14 -21.01
C LEU A 605 -9.26 -2.68 -20.01
N LYS A 606 -8.18 -3.45 -19.84
CA LYS A 606 -6.99 -3.03 -19.09
C LYS A 606 -5.80 -2.93 -20.03
N LEU A 607 -5.17 -1.76 -20.05
CA LEU A 607 -4.00 -1.48 -20.88
C LEU A 607 -2.84 -1.02 -20.01
N THR A 608 -1.67 -1.61 -20.24
CA THR A 608 -0.40 -1.13 -19.69
C THR A 608 0.39 -0.42 -20.82
N PRO A 609 1.13 0.66 -20.52
CA PRO A 609 1.83 1.43 -21.54
C PRO A 609 2.90 0.60 -22.27
N PRO A 610 3.24 0.97 -23.53
CA PRO A 610 4.31 0.31 -24.26
C PRO A 610 5.67 0.50 -23.55
N SER A 611 6.48 -0.56 -23.56
CA SER A 611 7.80 -0.59 -22.92
C SER A 611 8.88 0.23 -23.63
N ASP A 612 8.69 0.63 -24.90
CA ASP A 612 9.66 1.47 -25.62
C ASP A 612 9.38 2.97 -25.39
N GLU A 613 10.33 3.64 -24.75
CA GLU A 613 10.29 5.07 -24.39
C GLU A 613 10.30 6.02 -25.59
N ARG A 614 10.61 5.55 -26.80
CA ARG A 614 10.77 6.40 -27.99
C ARG A 614 9.48 6.78 -28.72
N TYR A 615 8.32 6.34 -28.23
CA TYR A 615 7.03 6.58 -28.89
C TYR A 615 6.10 7.47 -28.09
N ASN A 616 5.32 8.31 -28.77
CA ASN A 616 4.22 9.07 -28.16
C ASN A 616 3.19 8.10 -27.56
N LYS A 617 2.98 8.21 -26.25
CA LYS A 617 2.14 7.31 -25.44
C LYS A 617 0.72 7.86 -25.42
N HIS A 618 -0.04 7.60 -26.49
CA HIS A 618 -1.47 7.90 -26.53
C HIS A 618 -2.28 6.60 -26.50
N PRO A 619 -3.50 6.62 -25.96
CA PRO A 619 -4.39 5.48 -26.03
C PRO A 619 -4.83 5.25 -27.48
N PRO A 620 -5.26 4.05 -27.84
CA PRO A 620 -5.55 3.69 -29.23
C PRO A 620 -6.68 4.52 -29.82
N ARG A 621 -6.53 4.95 -31.08
CA ARG A 621 -7.57 5.68 -31.83
C ARG A 621 -8.88 4.90 -31.99
N THR A 622 -8.86 3.58 -31.78
CA THR A 622 -10.02 2.69 -31.86
C THR A 622 -10.81 2.58 -30.56
N LEU A 623 -10.31 3.08 -29.43
CA LEU A 623 -11.03 3.03 -28.14
C LEU A 623 -12.49 3.48 -28.21
N PRO A 624 -12.83 4.61 -28.87
CA PRO A 624 -14.21 5.11 -28.96
C PRO A 624 -15.21 4.13 -29.57
N ARG A 625 -14.75 3.11 -30.30
CA ARG A 625 -15.63 2.11 -30.93
C ARG A 625 -16.21 1.11 -29.93
N PHE A 626 -15.65 1.03 -28.72
CA PHE A 626 -16.11 0.12 -27.67
C PHE A 626 -17.26 0.74 -26.87
N TYR A 627 -18.39 1.01 -27.53
CA TYR A 627 -19.54 1.71 -26.92
C TYR A 627 -20.20 0.95 -25.74
N LEU A 628 -19.95 -0.36 -25.60
CA LEU A 628 -20.37 -1.18 -24.45
C LEU A 628 -19.35 -1.22 -23.30
N LEU A 629 -18.20 -0.56 -23.44
CA LEU A 629 -17.14 -0.54 -22.43
C LEU A 629 -17.68 0.11 -21.15
N LYS A 630 -17.54 -0.60 -20.02
CA LYS A 630 -17.95 -0.15 -18.69
C LYS A 630 -16.75 0.23 -17.83
N PHE A 631 -15.64 -0.48 -17.98
CA PHE A 631 -14.44 -0.29 -17.18
C PHE A 631 -13.23 -0.15 -18.11
N LEU A 632 -12.48 0.94 -17.93
CA LEU A 632 -11.24 1.21 -18.64
C LEU A 632 -10.13 1.41 -17.61
N ASP A 633 -9.15 0.52 -17.57
CA ASP A 633 -8.01 0.58 -16.64
C ASP A 633 -6.73 1.00 -17.38
N LEU A 634 -6.27 2.20 -17.06
CA LEU A 634 -5.06 2.86 -17.58
C LEU A 634 -4.14 3.29 -16.43
N TYR A 635 -4.28 2.73 -15.22
CA TYR A 635 -3.53 3.16 -14.05
C TYR A 635 -2.01 3.08 -14.22
N ASP A 636 -1.53 2.08 -14.96
CA ASP A 636 -0.09 1.89 -15.23
C ASP A 636 0.51 3.00 -16.13
N TRP A 637 -0.31 3.94 -16.62
CA TRP A 637 0.11 5.01 -17.53
C TRP A 637 0.55 6.31 -16.81
N HIS A 638 0.55 6.34 -15.48
CA HIS A 638 0.80 7.53 -14.64
C HIS A 638 2.13 8.28 -14.87
N TYR A 639 3.16 7.63 -15.43
CA TYR A 639 4.44 8.30 -15.73
C TYR A 639 4.47 9.05 -17.08
N TYR A 640 3.36 9.10 -17.81
CA TYR A 640 3.36 9.57 -19.19
C TYR A 640 2.32 10.67 -19.44
N ILE A 641 2.73 11.71 -20.17
CA ILE A 641 1.83 12.78 -20.62
C ILE A 641 0.92 12.21 -21.70
N ILE A 642 -0.35 12.00 -21.35
CA ILE A 642 -1.34 11.40 -22.22
C ILE A 642 -2.48 12.39 -22.44
N PHE A 643 -2.93 12.49 -23.68
CA PHE A 643 -4.15 13.21 -24.03
C PHE A 643 -5.12 12.22 -24.66
N PHE A 644 -6.38 12.22 -24.19
CA PHE A 644 -7.42 11.47 -24.87
C PHE A 644 -7.77 12.10 -26.22
N PRO A 645 -8.06 11.29 -27.25
CA PRO A 645 -8.69 11.82 -28.46
C PRO A 645 -10.07 12.37 -28.10
N LYS A 646 -10.55 13.40 -28.83
CA LYS A 646 -11.86 14.02 -28.60
C LYS A 646 -13.02 13.02 -28.59
N SER A 647 -12.86 11.90 -29.28
CA SER A 647 -13.84 10.83 -29.43
C SER A 647 -13.99 9.93 -28.20
N ILE A 648 -13.20 10.08 -27.12
CA ILE A 648 -13.36 9.27 -25.91
C ILE A 648 -14.76 9.41 -25.27
N SER A 649 -15.41 10.57 -25.47
CA SER A 649 -16.79 10.84 -25.01
C SER A 649 -17.86 9.93 -25.63
N LEU A 650 -17.51 9.19 -26.68
CA LEU A 650 -18.39 8.19 -27.32
C LEU A 650 -18.54 6.91 -26.47
N LEU A 651 -17.74 6.73 -25.42
CA LEU A 651 -17.86 5.63 -24.46
C LEU A 651 -19.04 5.85 -23.50
N MET A 652 -20.26 5.90 -24.06
CA MET A 652 -21.48 6.25 -23.32
C MET A 652 -21.84 5.29 -22.18
N SER A 653 -21.37 4.02 -22.26
CA SER A 653 -21.62 3.00 -21.22
C SER A 653 -20.56 2.97 -20.13
N LEU A 654 -19.53 3.82 -20.19
CA LEU A 654 -18.43 3.81 -19.25
C LEU A 654 -18.92 4.20 -17.86
N ARG A 655 -18.47 3.45 -16.86
CA ARG A 655 -18.79 3.64 -15.44
C ARG A 655 -17.55 4.07 -14.66
N HIS A 656 -16.43 3.38 -14.85
CA HIS A 656 -15.17 3.75 -14.22
C HIS A 656 -14.05 3.87 -15.23
N LEU A 657 -13.24 4.89 -15.02
CA LEU A 657 -11.96 5.12 -15.67
C LEU A 657 -10.89 5.10 -14.57
N TYR A 658 -10.06 4.06 -14.57
CA TYR A 658 -8.92 4.00 -13.65
C TYR A 658 -7.73 4.67 -14.31
N SER A 659 -7.49 5.92 -13.96
CA SER A 659 -6.33 6.70 -14.41
C SER A 659 -5.98 7.76 -13.38
N GLU A 660 -4.86 8.45 -13.61
CA GLU A 660 -4.51 9.67 -12.86
C GLU A 660 -5.54 10.78 -13.09
N GLU A 661 -5.57 11.75 -12.17
CA GLU A 661 -6.54 12.84 -12.14
C GLU A 661 -6.42 13.74 -13.38
N GLU A 662 -5.20 13.98 -13.87
CA GLU A 662 -4.96 14.82 -15.03
C GLU A 662 -5.59 14.23 -16.30
N LEU A 663 -5.69 12.90 -16.40
CA LEU A 663 -6.35 12.23 -17.52
C LEU A 663 -7.86 12.48 -17.53
N HIS A 664 -8.50 12.53 -16.36
CA HIS A 664 -9.91 12.88 -16.23
C HIS A 664 -10.20 14.30 -16.71
N SER A 665 -9.32 15.25 -16.36
CA SER A 665 -9.42 16.66 -16.75
C SER A 665 -9.38 16.88 -18.27
N SER A 666 -8.88 15.90 -19.03
CA SER A 666 -8.68 15.96 -20.48
C SER A 666 -9.85 15.42 -21.31
N ILE A 667 -10.94 14.97 -20.68
CA ILE A 667 -12.10 14.38 -21.36
C ILE A 667 -13.06 15.49 -21.85
N PRO A 668 -13.20 15.71 -23.18
CA PRO A 668 -14.20 16.63 -23.69
C PRO A 668 -15.60 16.01 -23.67
N GLU A 669 -16.63 16.84 -23.61
CA GLU A 669 -18.05 16.47 -23.71
C GLU A 669 -18.46 15.34 -22.74
N VAL A 670 -17.88 15.35 -21.52
CA VAL A 670 -18.09 14.29 -20.52
C VAL A 670 -19.57 14.06 -20.21
N GLY A 671 -20.43 15.07 -20.39
CA GLY A 671 -21.88 14.95 -20.22
C GLY A 671 -22.57 13.91 -21.13
N LYS A 672 -21.91 13.45 -22.19
CA LYS A 672 -22.39 12.31 -23.01
C LYS A 672 -22.28 10.96 -22.27
N MET A 673 -21.41 10.87 -21.26
CA MET A 673 -21.08 9.64 -20.51
C MET A 673 -21.96 9.51 -19.25
N LYS A 674 -23.29 9.45 -19.43
CA LYS A 674 -24.28 9.56 -18.34
C LYS A 674 -24.16 8.53 -17.22
N TRP A 675 -23.53 7.38 -17.49
CA TRP A 675 -23.35 6.28 -16.55
C TRP A 675 -22.02 6.35 -15.78
N LEU A 676 -21.23 7.41 -15.96
CA LEU A 676 -19.95 7.58 -15.30
C LEU A 676 -20.16 7.74 -13.79
N GLN A 677 -19.54 6.85 -13.01
CA GLN A 677 -19.64 6.77 -11.56
C GLN A 677 -18.45 7.44 -10.87
N GLU A 678 -17.32 7.59 -11.57
CA GLU A 678 -16.11 8.22 -11.04
C GLU A 678 -15.50 9.21 -12.04
N LEU A 679 -15.23 10.42 -11.57
CA LEU A 679 -14.53 11.49 -12.29
C LEU A 679 -13.81 12.34 -11.24
N ARG A 680 -12.52 12.05 -11.01
CA ARG A 680 -11.74 12.67 -9.92
C ARG A 680 -11.45 14.14 -10.14
N GLU A 681 -11.24 14.57 -11.39
CA GLU A 681 -10.91 15.96 -11.70
C GLU A 681 -11.57 16.42 -13.00
N PHE A 682 -12.07 17.65 -13.02
CA PHE A 682 -12.68 18.29 -14.19
C PHE A 682 -12.20 19.74 -14.32
N HIS A 683 -11.64 20.10 -15.49
CA HIS A 683 -11.16 21.45 -15.76
C HIS A 683 -12.12 22.19 -16.68
N VAL A 684 -12.67 23.33 -16.22
CA VAL A 684 -13.49 24.19 -17.06
C VAL A 684 -12.61 24.96 -18.05
N LYS A 685 -12.99 25.00 -19.34
CA LYS A 685 -12.22 25.68 -20.39
C LYS A 685 -13.12 26.52 -21.29
N LYS A 686 -13.05 27.84 -21.15
CA LYS A 686 -13.90 28.82 -21.87
C LYS A 686 -13.77 28.76 -23.41
N GLU A 687 -12.57 28.49 -23.93
CA GLU A 687 -12.27 28.51 -25.37
C GLU A 687 -12.39 27.13 -26.04
N SER A 688 -12.75 26.08 -25.28
CA SER A 688 -12.82 24.70 -25.77
C SER A 688 -14.22 24.12 -25.62
N VAL A 689 -14.90 23.92 -26.75
CA VAL A 689 -16.23 23.28 -26.79
C VAL A 689 -16.18 21.91 -26.12
N GLY A 690 -17.13 21.63 -25.24
CA GLY A 690 -17.25 20.36 -24.50
C GLY A 690 -16.61 20.35 -23.11
N TYR A 691 -16.01 21.45 -22.65
CA TYR A 691 -15.47 21.60 -21.30
C TYR A 691 -16.26 22.63 -20.47
N GLU A 692 -17.50 22.92 -20.88
CA GLU A 692 -18.40 23.79 -20.13
C GLU A 692 -18.80 23.10 -18.83
N LEU A 693 -19.01 23.88 -17.77
CA LEU A 693 -19.32 23.31 -16.47
C LEU A 693 -20.69 22.59 -16.46
N SER A 694 -21.61 22.99 -17.35
CA SER A 694 -22.91 22.35 -17.55
C SER A 694 -22.82 20.88 -17.98
N GLN A 695 -21.67 20.43 -18.51
CA GLN A 695 -21.46 19.02 -18.88
C GLN A 695 -21.64 18.08 -17.67
N LEU A 696 -21.23 18.52 -16.48
CA LEU A 696 -21.42 17.77 -15.23
C LEU A 696 -22.90 17.56 -14.90
N GLY A 697 -23.79 18.42 -15.40
CA GLY A 697 -25.23 18.37 -15.17
C GLY A 697 -25.92 17.09 -15.65
N GLU A 698 -25.31 16.39 -16.63
CA GLU A 698 -25.83 15.13 -17.18
C GLU A 698 -25.32 13.88 -16.44
N LEU A 699 -24.31 14.03 -15.58
CA LEU A 699 -23.67 12.94 -14.83
C LEU A 699 -24.41 12.68 -13.50
N THR A 700 -25.53 11.96 -13.55
CA THR A 700 -26.37 11.72 -12.37
C THR A 700 -25.83 10.64 -11.43
N GLU A 701 -25.07 9.69 -11.98
CA GLU A 701 -24.53 8.54 -11.22
C GLU A 701 -23.20 8.83 -10.53
N LEU A 702 -22.62 10.02 -10.77
CA LEU A 702 -21.30 10.40 -10.28
C LEU A 702 -21.23 10.33 -8.74
N GLY A 703 -20.22 9.62 -8.25
CA GLY A 703 -19.93 9.41 -6.84
C GLY A 703 -18.46 9.62 -6.49
N GLY A 704 -18.08 9.25 -5.27
CA GLY A 704 -16.68 9.32 -4.83
C GLY A 704 -16.18 10.76 -4.63
N GLN A 705 -15.03 11.07 -5.22
CA GLN A 705 -14.34 12.37 -5.16
C GLN A 705 -14.42 13.09 -6.51
N LEU A 706 -14.60 14.42 -6.47
CA LEU A 706 -14.55 15.30 -7.63
C LEU A 706 -13.87 16.63 -7.27
N ALA A 707 -12.79 16.97 -7.96
CA ALA A 707 -12.20 18.30 -8.00
C ALA A 707 -12.65 19.04 -9.27
N ILE A 708 -13.08 20.29 -9.14
CA ILE A 708 -13.48 21.15 -10.26
C ILE A 708 -12.55 22.35 -10.29
N CYS A 709 -11.72 22.42 -11.32
CA CYS A 709 -10.67 23.42 -11.48
C CYS A 709 -11.02 24.45 -12.56
N ASN A 710 -10.33 25.59 -12.50
CA ASN A 710 -10.48 26.75 -13.40
C ASN A 710 -11.88 27.39 -13.34
N LEU A 711 -12.49 27.43 -12.16
CA LEU A 711 -13.84 27.97 -11.98
C LEU A 711 -13.95 29.48 -12.26
N GLU A 712 -12.83 30.22 -12.35
CA GLU A 712 -12.77 31.60 -12.82
C GLU A 712 -13.19 31.75 -14.30
N THR A 713 -13.20 30.66 -15.07
CA THR A 713 -13.57 30.66 -16.49
C THR A 713 -15.08 30.55 -16.75
N VAL A 714 -15.86 30.19 -15.72
CA VAL A 714 -17.32 29.99 -15.78
C VAL A 714 -18.03 31.31 -16.07
N ALA A 715 -18.96 31.31 -17.03
CA ALA A 715 -19.50 32.55 -17.58
C ALA A 715 -20.64 33.15 -16.74
N SER A 716 -21.38 32.36 -15.96
CA SER A 716 -22.54 32.83 -15.21
C SER A 716 -22.98 31.90 -14.07
N LYS A 717 -23.72 32.45 -13.10
CA LYS A 717 -24.47 31.68 -12.10
C LYS A 717 -25.36 30.59 -12.71
N LYS A 718 -25.93 30.82 -13.91
CA LYS A 718 -26.79 29.85 -14.59
C LYS A 718 -25.99 28.59 -14.96
N GLU A 719 -24.81 28.76 -15.53
CA GLU A 719 -23.92 27.65 -15.91
C GLU A 719 -23.52 26.81 -14.67
N ALA A 720 -23.21 27.48 -13.56
CA ALA A 720 -22.93 26.81 -12.28
C ALA A 720 -24.12 25.97 -11.78
N ASN A 721 -25.34 26.51 -11.86
CA ASN A 721 -26.55 25.75 -11.50
C ASN A 721 -26.81 24.58 -12.44
N ASP A 722 -26.50 24.72 -13.72
CA ASP A 722 -26.69 23.67 -14.73
C ASP A 722 -25.75 22.47 -14.50
N ALA A 723 -24.68 22.62 -13.68
CA ALA A 723 -23.84 21.51 -13.21
C ALA A 723 -24.57 20.53 -12.26
N LYS A 724 -25.69 20.97 -11.67
CA LYS A 724 -26.58 20.17 -10.79
C LYS A 724 -25.83 19.37 -9.71
N LEU A 725 -24.85 19.99 -9.04
CA LEU A 725 -24.03 19.31 -8.02
C LEU A 725 -24.89 18.77 -6.85
N LYS A 726 -25.92 19.52 -6.43
CA LYS A 726 -26.87 19.13 -5.39
C LYS A 726 -27.59 17.80 -5.65
N ASP A 727 -27.74 17.41 -6.93
CA ASP A 727 -28.46 16.21 -7.33
C ASP A 727 -27.56 14.95 -7.32
N LYS A 728 -26.23 15.11 -7.15
CA LYS A 728 -25.24 14.02 -7.16
C LYS A 728 -25.14 13.33 -5.80
N ARG A 729 -26.12 12.48 -5.49
CA ARG A 729 -26.30 11.87 -4.15
C ARG A 729 -25.17 10.93 -3.71
N ASN A 730 -24.41 10.40 -4.67
CA ASN A 730 -23.33 9.44 -4.43
C ASN A 730 -21.98 10.13 -4.14
N LEU A 731 -21.85 11.44 -4.41
CA LEU A 731 -20.62 12.20 -4.21
C LEU A 731 -20.33 12.37 -2.72
N LYS A 732 -19.08 12.11 -2.32
CA LYS A 732 -18.60 12.14 -0.94
C LYS A 732 -17.58 13.24 -0.69
N GLU A 733 -16.76 13.56 -1.69
CA GLU A 733 -15.69 14.55 -1.59
C GLU A 733 -15.79 15.51 -2.78
N LEU A 734 -15.75 16.81 -2.50
CA LEU A 734 -15.84 17.87 -3.50
C LEU A 734 -14.80 18.93 -3.23
N GLU A 735 -14.04 19.30 -4.26
CA GLU A 735 -13.09 20.40 -4.21
C GLU A 735 -13.38 21.39 -5.34
N LEU A 736 -13.46 22.68 -5.00
CA LEU A 736 -13.76 23.76 -5.93
C LEU A 736 -12.55 24.70 -6.00
N VAL A 737 -11.89 24.76 -7.15
CA VAL A 737 -10.59 25.43 -7.33
C VAL A 737 -10.68 26.54 -8.37
N TRP A 738 -10.27 27.74 -7.98
CA TRP A 738 -10.10 28.90 -8.86
C TRP A 738 -8.61 29.14 -9.13
N GLY A 739 -8.30 29.84 -10.22
CA GLY A 739 -6.95 30.29 -10.54
C GLY A 739 -6.52 31.50 -9.70
N ALA A 740 -5.41 31.37 -8.97
CA ALA A 740 -4.84 32.43 -8.14
C ALA A 740 -4.66 33.78 -8.89
N GLY A 741 -5.16 34.87 -8.31
CA GLY A 741 -4.94 36.25 -8.79
C GLY A 741 -5.74 36.67 -10.02
N GLN A 742 -6.65 35.83 -10.54
CA GLN A 742 -7.52 36.16 -11.67
C GLN A 742 -8.72 37.01 -11.24
N LYS A 743 -9.11 38.01 -12.05
CA LYS A 743 -10.31 38.82 -11.79
C LYS A 743 -11.57 38.02 -12.11
N ILE A 744 -12.19 37.44 -11.09
CA ILE A 744 -13.48 36.77 -11.24
C ILE A 744 -14.54 37.84 -11.55
N THR A 745 -15.36 37.60 -12.57
CA THR A 745 -16.31 38.59 -13.10
C THR A 745 -17.67 38.56 -12.41
N ASP A 746 -18.03 37.47 -11.72
CA ASP A 746 -19.33 37.26 -11.09
C ASP A 746 -19.22 36.48 -9.77
N GLY A 747 -19.58 37.11 -8.66
CA GLY A 747 -19.54 36.50 -7.31
C GLY A 747 -20.61 35.45 -7.10
N ASP A 748 -21.64 35.45 -7.94
CA ASP A 748 -22.78 34.53 -7.83
C ASP A 748 -22.49 33.10 -8.30
N ILE A 749 -21.31 32.82 -8.89
CA ILE A 749 -20.93 31.48 -9.37
C ILE A 749 -20.93 30.46 -8.22
N LEU A 750 -20.30 30.78 -7.09
CA LEU A 750 -20.20 29.89 -5.94
C LEU A 750 -21.58 29.60 -5.32
N GLU A 751 -22.52 30.56 -5.37
CA GLU A 751 -23.92 30.34 -4.96
C GLU A 751 -24.65 29.31 -5.84
N GLY A 752 -24.27 29.17 -7.11
CA GLY A 752 -24.81 28.15 -8.01
C GLY A 752 -24.25 26.74 -7.79
N LEU A 753 -23.10 26.60 -7.11
CA LEU A 753 -22.39 25.33 -6.89
C LEU A 753 -22.81 24.65 -5.58
N GLN A 754 -24.11 24.54 -5.35
CA GLN A 754 -24.62 23.93 -4.12
C GLN A 754 -24.24 22.43 -4.05
N PRO A 755 -23.54 21.98 -3.00
CA PRO A 755 -23.13 20.59 -2.84
C PRO A 755 -24.29 19.65 -2.47
N PRO A 756 -24.12 18.32 -2.63
CA PRO A 756 -25.12 17.35 -2.22
C PRO A 756 -25.16 17.17 -0.69
N PRO A 757 -26.33 16.81 -0.10
CA PRO A 757 -26.52 16.76 1.36
C PRO A 757 -25.72 15.67 2.09
N ASN A 758 -25.20 14.69 1.35
CA ASN A 758 -24.42 13.56 1.88
C ASN A 758 -22.90 13.76 1.77
N LEU A 759 -22.44 14.96 1.38
CA LEU A 759 -21.03 15.28 1.24
C LEU A 759 -20.31 15.18 2.59
N ARG A 760 -19.13 14.55 2.60
CA ARG A 760 -18.27 14.36 3.78
C ARG A 760 -17.06 15.30 3.78
N LYS A 761 -16.47 15.58 2.62
CA LYS A 761 -15.34 16.52 2.51
C LYS A 761 -15.63 17.62 1.50
N LEU A 762 -15.32 18.87 1.86
CA LEU A 762 -15.47 20.04 1.01
C LEU A 762 -14.19 20.88 1.03
N GLY A 763 -13.65 21.19 -0.15
CA GLY A 763 -12.55 22.13 -0.37
C GLY A 763 -13.02 23.34 -1.20
N ILE A 764 -12.66 24.56 -0.80
CA ILE A 764 -12.85 25.79 -1.60
C ILE A 764 -11.51 26.52 -1.64
N ILE A 765 -10.93 26.66 -2.83
CA ILE A 765 -9.56 27.14 -3.05
C ILE A 765 -9.56 28.36 -3.99
N ASP A 766 -8.84 29.41 -3.60
CA ASP A 766 -8.56 30.64 -4.36
C ASP A 766 -9.81 31.43 -4.79
N TYR A 767 -10.90 31.34 -4.03
CA TYR A 767 -12.11 32.10 -4.31
C TYR A 767 -11.97 33.59 -3.93
N GLY A 768 -11.75 34.42 -4.94
CA GLY A 768 -11.37 35.84 -4.80
C GLY A 768 -12.47 36.86 -4.47
N PHE A 769 -13.68 36.47 -4.02
CA PHE A 769 -14.73 37.42 -3.62
C PHE A 769 -14.86 37.58 -2.10
N ALA A 770 -15.39 38.73 -1.69
CA ALA A 770 -15.48 39.13 -0.29
C ALA A 770 -16.58 38.41 0.52
N THR A 771 -17.51 37.71 -0.12
CA THR A 771 -18.66 37.08 0.54
C THR A 771 -18.66 35.58 0.29
N GLY A 772 -18.73 34.79 1.36
CA GLY A 772 -18.93 33.34 1.26
C GLY A 772 -20.36 32.96 0.84
N PRO A 773 -20.59 31.70 0.44
CA PRO A 773 -21.87 31.28 -0.09
C PRO A 773 -22.92 31.05 1.01
N SER A 774 -24.17 31.42 0.73
CA SER A 774 -25.32 31.32 1.63
C SER A 774 -25.67 29.88 2.02
N TRP A 775 -25.32 28.90 1.18
CA TRP A 775 -25.58 27.49 1.44
C TRP A 775 -24.60 26.87 2.46
N LEU A 776 -23.42 27.46 2.67
CA LEU A 776 -22.41 26.97 3.61
C LEU A 776 -22.86 27.31 5.05
N CYS A 777 -23.13 26.28 5.85
CA CYS A 777 -23.73 26.39 7.19
C CYS A 777 -25.22 26.80 7.23
N SER A 778 -25.98 26.61 6.14
CA SER A 778 -27.46 26.71 6.15
C SER A 778 -28.12 25.45 6.75
N ASP A 779 -29.29 25.61 7.40
CA ASP A 779 -30.06 24.56 8.12
C ASP A 779 -30.38 23.27 7.30
N ILE A 780 -30.14 23.26 5.99
CA ILE A 780 -30.65 22.24 5.06
C ILE A 780 -29.53 21.56 4.25
N SER A 781 -28.36 22.20 4.03
CA SER A 781 -27.53 21.84 2.88
C SER A 781 -26.39 20.83 3.13
N ILE A 782 -25.66 20.86 4.26
CA ILE A 782 -24.44 20.04 4.44
C ILE A 782 -24.30 19.47 5.86
N LYS A 783 -25.28 18.67 6.30
CA LYS A 783 -25.30 18.16 7.68
C LYS A 783 -24.25 17.10 7.99
N ARG A 784 -23.72 16.41 6.99
CA ARG A 784 -22.80 15.26 7.15
C ARG A 784 -21.33 15.61 6.90
N LEU A 785 -20.99 16.89 6.83
CA LEU A 785 -19.62 17.32 6.58
C LEU A 785 -18.70 16.92 7.74
N GLU A 786 -17.66 16.19 7.41
CA GLU A 786 -16.61 15.70 8.32
C GLU A 786 -15.33 16.54 8.14
N SER A 787 -15.03 17.01 6.94
CA SER A 787 -13.83 17.81 6.63
C SER A 787 -14.16 19.06 5.82
N LEU A 788 -13.62 20.21 6.22
CA LEU A 788 -13.72 21.48 5.49
C LEU A 788 -12.32 22.07 5.28
N HIS A 789 -11.98 22.38 4.04
CA HIS A 789 -10.74 23.04 3.64
C HIS A 789 -11.06 24.36 2.91
N LEU A 790 -10.56 25.48 3.41
CA LEU A 790 -10.66 26.79 2.79
C LEU A 790 -9.24 27.33 2.58
N ASN A 791 -8.88 27.62 1.32
CA ASN A 791 -7.55 28.13 0.98
C ASN A 791 -7.68 29.36 0.06
N GLY A 792 -6.90 30.42 0.28
CA GLY A 792 -6.80 31.54 -0.67
C GLY A 792 -8.05 32.41 -0.76
N ILE A 793 -8.83 32.50 0.33
CA ILE A 793 -10.11 33.23 0.36
C ILE A 793 -10.00 34.61 1.03
N TYR A 794 -10.86 35.55 0.61
CA TYR A 794 -10.90 36.93 1.10
C TYR A 794 -12.24 37.29 1.76
N TRP A 795 -12.85 36.35 2.48
CA TRP A 795 -14.18 36.55 3.08
C TRP A 795 -14.14 37.56 4.22
N GLY A 796 -15.02 38.57 4.18
CA GLY A 796 -15.11 39.58 5.24
C GLY A 796 -15.57 39.03 6.59
N THR A 797 -16.26 37.89 6.58
CA THR A 797 -16.66 37.13 7.78
C THR A 797 -16.66 35.64 7.47
N LEU A 798 -16.10 34.82 8.36
CA LEU A 798 -16.14 33.37 8.24
C LEU A 798 -17.54 32.82 8.59
N PRO A 799 -18.01 31.75 7.93
CA PRO A 799 -19.22 31.04 8.31
C PRO A 799 -19.15 30.47 9.74
N PRO A 800 -20.29 30.28 10.42
CA PRO A 800 -20.35 29.70 11.76
C PRO A 800 -20.11 28.19 11.72
N PHE A 801 -18.85 27.78 11.52
CA PHE A 801 -18.44 26.37 11.43
C PHE A 801 -18.84 25.58 12.69
N GLU A 802 -19.03 26.26 13.82
CA GLU A 802 -19.47 25.65 15.08
C GLU A 802 -20.80 24.90 14.95
N GLN A 803 -21.64 25.28 13.99
CA GLN A 803 -22.96 24.71 13.77
C GLN A 803 -22.93 23.38 13.01
N LEU A 804 -21.77 22.97 12.46
CA LEU A 804 -21.61 21.72 11.72
C LEU A 804 -21.44 20.54 12.70
N PRO A 805 -22.44 19.64 12.82
CA PRO A 805 -22.50 18.67 13.92
C PRO A 805 -21.49 17.52 13.80
N HIS A 806 -20.99 17.24 12.59
CA HIS A 806 -20.11 16.09 12.29
C HIS A 806 -18.68 16.51 11.90
N LEU A 807 -18.34 17.80 11.96
CA LEU A 807 -17.05 18.30 11.54
C LEU A 807 -15.94 17.77 12.46
N THR A 808 -15.01 17.02 11.90
CA THR A 808 -13.82 16.48 12.58
C THR A 808 -12.55 17.24 12.18
N ASN A 809 -12.47 17.73 10.94
CA ASN A 809 -11.27 18.33 10.37
C ASN A 809 -11.59 19.71 9.79
N LEU A 810 -10.84 20.72 10.20
CA LEU A 810 -10.94 22.09 9.68
C LEU A 810 -9.57 22.59 9.24
N GLN A 811 -9.46 23.02 7.98
CA GLN A 811 -8.23 23.57 7.40
C GLN A 811 -8.51 24.96 6.83
N LEU A 812 -7.77 25.96 7.29
CA LEU A 812 -7.90 27.36 6.92
C LEU A 812 -6.53 27.88 6.51
N GLU A 813 -6.30 28.12 5.22
CA GLU A 813 -5.00 28.50 4.69
C GLU A 813 -5.10 29.76 3.81
N ASN A 814 -4.08 30.62 3.83
CA ASN A 814 -3.99 31.78 2.93
C ASN A 814 -5.28 32.65 2.96
N ILE A 815 -5.76 32.98 4.16
CA ILE A 815 -6.98 33.78 4.36
C ILE A 815 -6.61 35.19 4.83
N ALA A 816 -7.05 36.21 4.10
CA ALA A 816 -6.85 37.62 4.46
C ALA A 816 -8.11 38.27 5.05
N GLY A 817 -7.94 39.35 5.83
CA GLY A 817 -9.05 40.12 6.43
C GLY A 817 -9.67 39.54 7.71
N ILE A 818 -9.21 38.38 8.20
CA ILE A 818 -9.68 37.78 9.45
C ILE A 818 -8.71 38.07 10.59
N ARG A 819 -9.17 38.88 11.55
CA ARG A 819 -8.39 39.24 12.75
C ARG A 819 -8.60 38.33 13.94
N VAL A 820 -9.81 37.81 14.11
CA VAL A 820 -10.18 36.99 15.27
C VAL A 820 -10.85 35.71 14.79
N PHE A 821 -10.32 34.57 15.24
CA PHE A 821 -10.91 33.25 15.01
C PHE A 821 -11.41 32.67 16.33
N GLY A 822 -12.69 32.30 16.42
CA GLY A 822 -13.28 31.80 17.67
C GLY A 822 -14.80 31.83 17.71
N PRO A 823 -15.43 31.21 18.73
CA PRO A 823 -16.87 31.13 18.88
C PRO A 823 -17.43 32.48 19.33
N GLY A 824 -17.58 33.40 18.37
CA GLY A 824 -18.09 34.76 18.55
C GLY A 824 -18.94 35.26 17.38
N PHE A 825 -19.07 34.47 16.30
CA PHE A 825 -19.89 34.81 15.14
C PHE A 825 -21.31 34.23 15.32
N ILE A 826 -22.14 34.96 16.07
CA ILE A 826 -23.60 34.77 16.25
C ILE A 826 -24.03 33.42 16.86
N GLY A 827 -24.29 33.44 18.18
CA GLY A 827 -25.17 32.49 18.85
C GLY A 827 -24.50 31.21 19.36
N LEU A 828 -23.92 31.28 20.56
CA LEU A 828 -23.42 30.11 21.29
C LEU A 828 -24.57 29.11 21.54
N THR A 829 -24.38 27.86 21.15
CA THR A 829 -25.16 26.72 21.68
C THR A 829 -24.22 25.74 22.36
N GLU A 830 -24.68 25.03 23.40
CA GLU A 830 -23.90 24.02 24.11
C GLU A 830 -23.41 22.84 23.23
N ARG A 831 -23.68 22.83 21.91
CA ARG A 831 -23.41 21.72 20.98
C ARG A 831 -22.31 22.00 19.94
N SER A 832 -21.66 23.15 20.02
CA SER A 832 -20.61 23.59 19.09
C SER A 832 -19.33 22.72 19.16
N PHE A 833 -18.75 22.37 18.02
CA PHE A 833 -17.47 21.62 17.87
C PHE A 833 -17.36 20.28 18.63
N MET A 834 -18.46 19.57 18.86
CA MET A 834 -18.48 18.29 19.60
C MET A 834 -17.66 17.14 19.00
N HIS A 835 -17.21 17.23 17.75
CA HIS A 835 -16.45 16.17 17.07
C HIS A 835 -15.12 16.64 16.46
N LEU A 836 -14.76 17.91 16.65
CA LEU A 836 -13.56 18.49 16.05
C LEU A 836 -12.31 17.86 16.68
N LYS A 837 -11.46 17.29 15.82
CA LYS A 837 -10.22 16.58 16.19
C LYS A 837 -8.98 17.31 15.66
N THR A 838 -9.05 17.84 14.44
CA THR A 838 -7.90 18.44 13.76
C THR A 838 -8.23 19.85 13.27
N VAL A 839 -7.37 20.80 13.62
CA VAL A 839 -7.43 22.18 13.10
C VAL A 839 -6.09 22.58 12.52
N ILE A 840 -6.12 23.09 11.29
CA ILE A 840 -4.96 23.61 10.56
C ILE A 840 -5.22 25.08 10.21
N ILE A 841 -4.31 25.97 10.58
CA ILE A 841 -4.37 27.41 10.28
C ILE A 841 -3.03 27.86 9.67
N GLY A 842 -3.00 28.15 8.37
CA GLY A 842 -1.79 28.52 7.64
C GLY A 842 -1.88 29.88 6.96
N ASP A 843 -0.79 30.62 6.90
CA ASP A 843 -0.65 31.81 6.04
C ASP A 843 -1.78 32.85 6.22
N MET A 844 -2.17 33.14 7.46
CA MET A 844 -3.18 34.16 7.78
C MET A 844 -2.52 35.44 8.31
N PRO A 845 -2.18 36.43 7.45
CA PRO A 845 -1.33 37.57 7.80
C PRO A 845 -1.97 38.54 8.81
N GLU A 846 -3.30 38.62 8.84
CA GLU A 846 -4.05 39.57 9.69
C GLU A 846 -4.59 38.94 10.98
N LEU A 847 -4.37 37.65 11.20
CA LEU A 847 -4.92 36.95 12.36
C LEU A 847 -4.21 37.41 13.64
N GLU A 848 -4.93 38.13 14.50
CA GLU A 848 -4.46 38.72 15.76
C GLU A 848 -4.72 37.78 16.95
N GLU A 849 -5.90 37.13 17.00
CA GLU A 849 -6.33 36.32 18.15
C GLU A 849 -7.06 35.02 17.74
N TRP A 850 -6.72 33.90 18.40
CA TRP A 850 -7.53 32.67 18.38
C TRP A 850 -8.22 32.46 19.74
N VAL A 851 -9.49 32.87 19.81
CA VAL A 851 -10.29 32.85 21.04
C VAL A 851 -11.02 31.51 21.16
N GLY A 852 -10.76 30.77 22.23
CA GLY A 852 -11.73 29.84 22.80
C GLY A 852 -12.20 30.49 24.09
N GLY A 853 -13.51 30.72 24.26
CA GLY A 853 -14.01 31.41 25.46
C GLY A 853 -13.42 30.78 26.74
N PRO A 854 -13.10 31.57 27.78
CA PRO A 854 -12.47 31.05 28.99
C PRO A 854 -13.32 29.91 29.57
N ASN A 855 -12.71 28.74 29.79
CA ASN A 855 -13.35 27.49 30.26
C ASN A 855 -14.31 26.79 29.28
N SER A 856 -14.22 27.02 27.96
CA SER A 856 -15.13 26.34 27.03
C SER A 856 -14.70 24.87 26.76
N PRO A 857 -15.60 23.87 26.89
CA PRO A 857 -15.33 22.48 26.52
C PRO A 857 -15.27 22.23 25.00
N LEU A 858 -15.35 23.30 24.19
CA LEU A 858 -15.52 23.27 22.74
C LEU A 858 -14.37 22.57 22.01
N PHE A 859 -13.17 22.62 22.56
CA PHE A 859 -11.95 22.05 21.97
C PHE A 859 -11.39 20.85 22.75
N SER A 860 -12.16 20.31 23.70
CA SER A 860 -11.73 19.20 24.58
C SER A 860 -11.36 17.90 23.82
N ARG A 861 -11.86 17.73 22.59
CA ARG A 861 -11.61 16.56 21.73
C ARG A 861 -10.54 16.79 20.65
N LEU A 862 -9.89 17.96 20.61
CA LEU A 862 -8.79 18.20 19.68
C LEU A 862 -7.63 17.24 19.96
N GLU A 863 -7.19 16.58 18.90
CA GLU A 863 -6.06 15.64 18.86
C GLU A 863 -4.86 16.27 18.15
N SER A 864 -5.08 17.18 17.19
CA SER A 864 -4.01 17.81 16.40
C SER A 864 -4.29 19.29 16.13
N ILE A 865 -3.32 20.15 16.41
CA ILE A 865 -3.34 21.58 16.09
C ILE A 865 -2.08 21.91 15.30
N GLU A 866 -2.25 22.48 14.11
CA GLU A 866 -1.15 22.97 13.29
C GLU A 866 -1.41 24.43 12.90
N CYS A 867 -0.46 25.31 13.15
CA CYS A 867 -0.54 26.74 12.85
C CYS A 867 0.77 27.21 12.24
N TRP A 868 0.74 27.90 11.10
CA TRP A 868 1.98 28.43 10.51
C TRP A 868 1.79 29.76 9.80
N CYS A 869 2.87 30.55 9.71
CA CYS A 869 2.91 31.80 8.96
C CYS A 869 1.79 32.79 9.34
N CYS A 870 1.47 32.91 10.63
CA CYS A 870 0.48 33.85 11.16
C CYS A 870 1.19 34.96 11.97
N PRO A 871 1.67 36.04 11.32
CA PRO A 871 2.59 36.99 11.92
C PRO A 871 2.02 37.83 13.06
N LEU A 872 0.74 38.21 13.01
CA LEU A 872 0.11 39.06 14.03
C LEU A 872 -0.50 38.27 15.20
N LEU A 873 -0.44 36.94 15.16
CA LEU A 873 -1.11 36.10 16.13
C LEU A 873 -0.42 36.25 17.49
N SER A 874 -1.15 36.75 18.48
CA SER A 874 -0.58 37.17 19.77
C SER A 874 -1.06 36.34 20.97
N SER A 875 -2.10 35.51 20.82
CA SER A 875 -2.72 34.79 21.94
C SER A 875 -3.34 33.43 21.58
N PHE A 876 -3.15 32.45 22.49
CA PHE A 876 -3.72 31.09 22.49
C PHE A 876 -4.33 30.75 23.86
N SER A 877 -5.53 31.25 24.16
CA SER A 877 -6.10 31.17 25.52
C SER A 877 -6.72 29.81 25.91
N PHE A 878 -6.81 28.83 25.01
CA PHE A 878 -7.60 27.60 25.20
C PHE A 878 -6.78 26.30 25.22
N LEU A 879 -5.46 26.33 24.96
CA LEU A 879 -4.67 25.09 24.88
C LEU A 879 -4.75 24.28 26.18
N GLN A 880 -4.78 24.93 27.34
CA GLN A 880 -4.92 24.26 28.65
C GLN A 880 -6.19 23.38 28.76
N CYS A 881 -7.22 23.63 27.95
CA CYS A 881 -8.47 22.86 27.94
C CYS A 881 -8.44 21.64 26.99
N CYS A 882 -7.40 21.49 26.16
CA CYS A 882 -7.28 20.42 25.18
C CYS A 882 -6.68 19.15 25.82
N THR A 883 -7.51 18.33 26.48
CA THR A 883 -7.02 17.15 27.24
C THR A 883 -6.57 15.96 26.38
N ASN A 884 -6.97 15.91 25.10
CA ASN A 884 -6.66 14.81 24.17
C ASN A 884 -5.59 15.16 23.14
N LEU A 885 -4.89 16.30 23.28
CA LEU A 885 -3.95 16.77 22.28
C LEU A 885 -2.76 15.80 22.16
N CYS A 886 -2.49 15.36 20.94
CA CYS A 886 -1.37 14.48 20.59
C CYS A 886 -0.29 15.22 19.80
N ARG A 887 -0.71 16.14 18.92
CA ARG A 887 0.17 16.89 18.02
C ARG A 887 -0.06 18.40 18.14
N LEU A 888 1.03 19.16 18.31
CA LEU A 888 1.04 20.62 18.29
C LEU A 888 2.17 21.14 17.40
N ARG A 889 1.83 21.81 16.29
CA ARG A 889 2.80 22.44 15.40
C ARG A 889 2.52 23.93 15.29
N ILE A 890 3.49 24.78 15.62
CA ILE A 890 3.41 26.22 15.47
C ILE A 890 4.68 26.70 14.76
N ALA A 891 4.54 27.33 13.60
CA ALA A 891 5.67 27.80 12.80
C ALA A 891 5.49 29.28 12.43
N ASP A 892 6.55 30.08 12.47
CA ASP A 892 6.57 31.43 11.85
C ASP A 892 5.44 32.37 12.33
N CYS A 893 5.19 32.39 13.65
CA CYS A 893 4.23 33.27 14.33
C CYS A 893 4.94 34.22 15.32
N PRO A 894 5.62 35.29 14.85
CA PRO A 894 6.50 36.15 15.66
C PRO A 894 5.87 36.93 16.82
N GLU A 895 4.61 37.36 16.73
CA GLU A 895 3.96 38.15 17.81
C GLU A 895 3.48 37.28 18.99
N LEU A 896 3.66 35.95 18.94
CA LEU A 896 3.51 35.04 20.07
C LEU A 896 4.66 35.25 21.07
N SER A 897 4.61 36.35 21.82
CA SER A 897 5.65 36.75 22.78
C SER A 897 5.86 35.78 23.95
N GLN A 898 4.91 34.87 24.22
CA GLN A 898 5.05 33.73 25.13
C GLN A 898 4.24 32.57 24.58
N PHE A 899 4.90 31.45 24.28
CA PHE A 899 4.17 30.23 23.96
C PHE A 899 3.29 29.83 25.16
N PRO A 900 2.00 29.51 24.95
CA PRO A 900 1.10 29.06 26.01
C PRO A 900 1.68 27.82 26.72
N SER A 901 1.44 27.72 28.04
CA SER A 901 1.80 26.52 28.80
C SER A 901 1.19 25.29 28.12
N LEU A 902 2.04 24.30 27.82
CA LEU A 902 1.61 23.05 27.21
C LEU A 902 0.48 22.42 28.04
N PRO A 903 -0.53 21.80 27.40
CA PRO A 903 -1.63 21.20 28.13
C PRO A 903 -1.15 20.03 29.00
N HIS A 904 -1.79 19.84 30.14
CA HIS A 904 -1.54 18.70 31.03
C HIS A 904 -2.14 17.41 30.44
N THR A 905 -1.56 16.89 29.35
CA THR A 905 -2.00 15.64 28.69
C THR A 905 -0.87 14.61 28.61
N SER A 906 -1.18 13.36 28.96
CA SER A 906 -0.26 12.22 28.75
C SER A 906 -0.27 11.72 27.30
N THR A 907 -0.99 12.39 26.39
CA THR A 907 -1.21 11.96 25.00
C THR A 907 -0.29 12.67 24.02
N LEU A 908 0.41 13.74 24.42
CA LEU A 908 1.34 14.48 23.57
C LEU A 908 2.49 13.59 23.09
N THR A 909 2.63 13.49 21.77
CA THR A 909 3.69 12.72 21.10
C THR A 909 4.52 13.55 20.13
N ASP A 910 3.99 14.67 19.62
CA ASP A 910 4.66 15.49 18.61
C ASP A 910 4.45 16.99 18.90
N ILE A 911 5.52 17.71 19.21
CA ILE A 911 5.54 19.17 19.39
C ILE A 911 6.59 19.73 18.45
N SER A 912 6.23 20.74 17.66
CA SER A 912 7.18 21.52 16.87
C SER A 912 6.79 22.98 16.92
N LEU A 913 7.57 23.77 17.66
CA LEU A 913 7.43 25.22 17.74
C LEU A 913 8.69 25.81 17.11
N HIS A 914 8.57 26.61 16.06
CA HIS A 914 9.72 27.28 15.47
C HIS A 914 9.35 28.65 14.88
N ASN A 915 10.28 29.59 14.88
CA ASN A 915 10.10 30.89 14.22
C ASN A 915 11.32 31.19 13.35
N ARG A 916 11.09 31.55 12.07
CA ARG A 916 12.08 31.82 11.00
C ARG A 916 13.48 32.18 11.49
N PHE A 917 14.25 31.15 11.82
CA PHE A 917 15.71 31.13 11.98
C PHE A 917 16.33 31.50 13.34
N THR A 918 15.61 31.53 14.46
CA THR A 918 16.29 31.82 15.76
C THR A 918 15.84 31.04 16.99
N ILE A 919 14.60 30.60 17.09
CA ILE A 919 14.07 29.96 18.31
C ILE A 919 13.24 28.73 17.92
N GLY A 920 13.47 27.60 18.57
CA GLY A 920 12.71 26.37 18.30
C GLY A 920 12.63 25.40 19.48
N LEU A 921 11.50 24.73 19.61
CA LEU A 921 11.26 23.59 20.51
C LEU A 921 10.71 22.44 19.68
N THR A 922 11.34 21.28 19.72
CA THR A 922 10.82 20.05 19.11
C THR A 922 10.77 18.91 20.10
N TYR A 923 9.72 18.09 20.00
CA TYR A 923 9.56 16.86 20.76
C TYR A 923 8.88 15.81 19.89
N ASP A 924 9.50 14.65 19.71
CA ASP A 924 9.00 13.56 18.84
C ASP A 924 8.57 12.30 19.62
N GLY A 925 8.45 12.40 20.94
CA GLY A 925 8.15 11.28 21.84
C GLY A 925 9.38 10.67 22.52
N LYS A 926 10.59 10.90 22.00
CA LYS A 926 11.86 10.38 22.54
C LYS A 926 12.92 11.45 22.70
N CYS A 927 12.97 12.41 21.79
CA CYS A 927 13.96 13.47 21.76
C CYS A 927 13.27 14.81 22.00
N LEU A 928 13.76 15.57 22.97
CA LEU A 928 13.37 16.95 23.22
C LEU A 928 14.53 17.85 22.81
N SER A 929 14.32 18.77 21.87
CA SER A 929 15.32 19.79 21.53
C SER A 929 14.76 21.20 21.73
N ALA A 930 15.52 22.07 22.36
CA ALA A 930 15.19 23.46 22.61
C ALA A 930 16.38 24.35 22.22
N TYR A 931 16.21 25.18 21.20
CA TYR A 931 17.22 26.11 20.71
C TYR A 931 16.71 27.54 20.90
N ARG A 932 17.42 28.32 21.72
CA ARG A 932 17.10 29.70 22.12
C ARG A 932 15.67 29.94 22.57
N TYR A 933 15.06 28.92 23.15
CA TYR A 933 13.67 28.93 23.62
C TYR A 933 13.56 29.67 24.96
N ASP A 934 12.65 30.64 25.03
CA ASP A 934 12.44 31.51 26.20
C ASP A 934 11.13 31.21 26.96
N GLY A 935 10.33 30.25 26.48
CA GLY A 935 9.07 29.82 27.11
C GLY A 935 9.25 28.84 28.27
N ALA A 936 8.23 28.72 29.12
CA ALA A 936 8.20 27.75 30.22
C ALA A 936 7.78 26.36 29.72
N LEU A 937 8.60 25.33 29.98
CA LEU A 937 8.29 23.93 29.65
C LEU A 937 7.63 23.20 30.82
N ALA A 938 6.58 22.43 30.54
CA ALA A 938 5.93 21.55 31.51
C ALA A 938 6.35 20.09 31.26
N PHE A 939 7.22 19.55 32.10
CA PHE A 939 7.80 18.20 31.96
C PHE A 939 6.91 17.06 32.49
N GLN A 940 5.65 17.33 32.84
CA GLN A 940 4.79 16.39 33.58
C GLN A 940 4.40 15.11 32.79
N ASN A 941 4.62 15.08 31.47
CA ASN A 941 4.23 13.96 30.59
C ASN A 941 5.36 13.53 29.61
N MET A 942 6.62 13.67 30.04
CA MET A 942 7.83 13.39 29.24
C MET A 942 8.60 12.15 29.76
N ASP A 943 7.90 11.17 30.34
CA ASP A 943 8.48 9.98 30.98
C ASP A 943 9.26 9.06 30.00
N LYS A 944 8.94 9.18 28.71
CA LYS A 944 9.54 8.44 27.59
C LYS A 944 10.70 9.17 26.90
N VAL A 945 11.03 10.39 27.31
CA VAL A 945 12.17 11.13 26.73
C VAL A 945 13.47 10.38 27.02
N GLU A 946 14.19 10.02 25.97
CA GLU A 946 15.49 9.35 25.96
C GLU A 946 16.64 10.36 25.82
N SER A 947 16.40 11.49 25.12
CA SER A 947 17.41 12.51 24.83
C SER A 947 16.86 13.93 24.99
N ILE A 948 17.66 14.80 25.63
CA ILE A 948 17.37 16.23 25.77
C ILE A 948 18.54 17.02 25.19
N ASP A 949 18.25 17.99 24.31
CA ASP A 949 19.21 18.93 23.74
C ASP A 949 18.74 20.36 23.99
N ILE A 950 19.50 21.15 24.74
CA ILE A 950 19.16 22.54 25.09
C ILE A 950 20.35 23.47 24.75
N ASP A 951 20.15 24.40 23.83
CA ASP A 951 21.14 25.45 23.50
C ASP A 951 20.49 26.84 23.65
N GLY A 952 21.19 27.77 24.31
CA GLY A 952 20.81 29.19 24.38
C GLY A 952 19.46 29.51 25.03
N SER A 953 18.91 28.65 25.89
CA SER A 953 17.52 28.72 26.41
C SER A 953 17.47 29.01 27.93
N PRO A 954 17.74 30.25 28.40
CA PRO A 954 18.03 30.55 29.81
C PRO A 954 16.83 30.41 30.77
N HIS A 955 15.61 30.35 30.24
CA HIS A 955 14.39 30.22 31.03
C HIS A 955 13.90 28.78 31.17
N VAL A 956 14.54 27.82 30.48
CA VAL A 956 14.27 26.39 30.63
C VAL A 956 15.06 25.87 31.83
N SER A 957 14.53 26.01 33.05
CA SER A 957 15.14 25.42 34.25
C SER A 957 14.61 24.00 34.48
N LEU A 958 15.44 22.97 34.31
CA LEU A 958 15.11 21.61 34.71
C LEU A 958 15.25 21.48 36.24
N SER A 959 14.16 21.20 36.95
CA SER A 959 14.24 20.88 38.39
C SER A 959 14.54 19.39 38.59
N VAL A 960 15.09 19.02 39.75
CA VAL A 960 15.27 17.61 40.16
C VAL A 960 13.95 16.82 40.07
N SER A 961 12.85 17.47 40.44
CA SER A 961 11.52 16.85 40.39
C SER A 961 11.03 16.58 38.96
N ASP A 962 11.56 17.28 37.95
CA ASP A 962 11.22 17.07 36.55
C ASP A 962 12.04 15.95 35.93
N LEU A 963 13.35 15.88 36.25
CA LEU A 963 14.22 14.78 35.86
C LEU A 963 13.78 13.44 36.48
N GLN A 964 13.31 13.44 37.74
CA GLN A 964 12.76 12.23 38.37
C GLN A 964 11.51 11.68 37.67
N LYS A 965 10.82 12.48 36.85
CA LYS A 965 9.69 12.00 36.05
C LYS A 965 10.15 11.36 34.73
N MET A 966 11.39 11.60 34.29
CA MET A 966 11.95 11.13 33.01
C MET A 966 12.77 9.85 33.19
N ASN A 967 12.09 8.72 33.45
CA ASN A 967 12.76 7.43 33.73
C ASN A 967 13.58 6.89 32.55
N SER A 968 13.31 7.36 31.33
CA SER A 968 13.91 6.86 30.09
C SER A 968 15.11 7.68 29.63
N LEU A 969 15.43 8.79 30.31
CA LEU A 969 16.49 9.70 29.91
C LEU A 969 17.85 8.98 29.95
N ARG A 970 18.61 9.10 28.86
CA ARG A 970 19.97 8.55 28.70
C ARG A 970 20.96 9.60 28.25
N LYS A 971 20.51 10.60 27.47
CA LYS A 971 21.35 11.62 26.86
C LYS A 971 20.92 13.02 27.29
N LEU A 972 21.88 13.82 27.74
CA LEU A 972 21.68 15.22 28.08
C LEU A 972 22.76 16.07 27.41
N LEU A 973 22.36 16.88 26.44
CA LEU A 973 23.22 17.76 25.68
C LEU A 973 22.83 19.20 26.00
N GLU A 974 23.74 19.98 26.58
CA GLU A 974 23.48 21.37 26.97
C GLU A 974 24.64 22.28 26.53
N PHE A 975 24.32 23.35 25.81
CA PHE A 975 25.31 24.22 25.17
C PHE A 975 25.37 25.66 25.71
N ASP A 976 24.44 26.07 26.58
CA ASP A 976 24.49 27.36 27.26
C ASP A 976 23.52 27.41 28.46
N GLY A 977 24.01 27.19 29.69
CA GLY A 977 23.15 27.22 30.87
C GLY A 977 23.90 27.17 32.20
N ALA A 978 24.21 28.36 32.74
CA ALA A 978 24.88 28.53 34.03
C ALA A 978 24.07 28.05 35.26
N SER A 979 22.82 27.59 35.10
CA SER A 979 21.83 27.51 36.17
C SER A 979 21.06 26.20 36.28
N ILE A 980 21.35 25.19 35.47
CA ILE A 980 20.48 24.01 35.41
C ILE A 980 20.90 22.95 36.46
N PHE A 981 22.17 22.63 36.56
CA PHE A 981 22.66 21.51 37.38
C PHE A 981 22.71 21.79 38.90
N SER A 982 22.16 20.88 39.73
CA SER A 982 22.33 20.82 41.21
C SER A 982 22.91 19.46 41.64
N ALA A 983 23.67 19.38 42.75
CA ALA A 983 24.26 18.13 43.24
C ALA A 983 23.24 17.00 43.49
N GLU A 984 21.95 17.34 43.59
CA GLU A 984 20.82 16.41 43.75
C GLU A 984 20.43 15.66 42.45
N TRP A 985 20.98 16.02 41.29
CA TRP A 985 20.65 15.44 39.97
C TRP A 985 21.06 13.98 39.79
N PHE A 986 22.15 13.57 40.42
CA PHE A 986 22.79 12.27 40.19
C PHE A 986 22.18 11.12 41.00
N ASN A 987 20.95 11.29 41.48
CA ASN A 987 20.22 10.28 42.21
C ASN A 987 18.73 10.41 41.86
N PRO A 988 18.15 9.65 40.89
CA PRO A 988 18.51 8.28 40.46
C PRO A 988 18.66 8.08 38.92
N VAL A 989 18.90 9.12 38.12
CA VAL A 989 18.90 9.01 36.65
C VAL A 989 20.22 8.44 36.12
N VAL A 990 20.13 7.37 35.31
CA VAL A 990 21.28 6.75 34.63
C VAL A 990 21.52 7.48 33.31
N LEU A 991 22.57 8.30 33.24
CA LEU A 991 22.99 9.02 32.02
C LEU A 991 24.17 8.31 31.36
N GLU A 992 24.06 8.06 30.06
CA GLU A 992 25.11 7.47 29.20
C GLU A 992 25.95 8.58 28.54
N GLU A 993 25.33 9.71 28.18
CA GLU A 993 25.98 10.83 27.48
C GLU A 993 25.65 12.18 28.14
N LEU A 994 26.69 12.98 28.40
CA LEU A 994 26.59 14.31 28.98
C LEU A 994 27.50 15.31 28.24
N ALA A 995 26.90 16.35 27.65
CA ALA A 995 27.65 17.49 27.13
C ALA A 995 27.21 18.77 27.86
N ALA A 996 28.17 19.54 28.38
CA ALA A 996 27.92 20.79 29.09
C ALA A 996 28.99 21.83 28.72
N HIS A 997 28.59 22.86 27.96
CA HIS A 997 29.48 23.96 27.55
C HIS A 997 28.98 25.31 28.08
N ASP A 998 29.93 26.21 28.36
CA ASP A 998 29.67 27.54 28.89
C ASP A 998 30.12 28.56 27.84
N LYS A 999 29.18 29.29 27.20
CA LYS A 999 29.52 30.36 26.23
C LYS A 999 29.66 31.72 26.91
N SER A 1000 29.24 31.88 28.17
CA SER A 1000 29.08 33.18 28.84
C SER A 1000 29.95 33.29 30.11
N LEU A 1001 31.23 33.60 29.94
CA LEU A 1001 32.08 34.05 31.05
C LEU A 1001 31.74 35.51 31.41
N ASP A 1002 30.77 35.71 32.32
CA ASP A 1002 30.72 36.95 33.11
C ASP A 1002 31.94 37.01 34.04
N GLU A 1003 32.39 38.23 34.38
CA GLU A 1003 33.63 38.59 35.14
C GLU A 1003 33.87 37.85 36.49
N LYS A 1004 32.98 36.95 36.91
CA LYS A 1004 33.03 36.19 38.17
C LYS A 1004 33.46 34.72 38.07
N ASN A 1005 33.83 34.19 36.90
CA ASN A 1005 34.50 32.87 36.76
C ASN A 1005 33.78 31.67 37.45
N THR A 1006 32.44 31.65 37.51
CA THR A 1006 31.71 30.48 38.03
C THR A 1006 31.25 29.59 36.89
N SER A 1007 32.12 28.69 36.46
CA SER A 1007 31.77 27.58 35.56
C SER A 1007 30.83 26.59 36.27
N VAL A 1008 29.78 26.14 35.59
CA VAL A 1008 28.84 25.11 36.10
C VAL A 1008 29.57 23.82 36.51
N ALA A 1009 30.50 23.37 35.66
CA ALA A 1009 31.34 22.21 35.97
C ALA A 1009 32.16 22.43 37.25
N ALA A 1010 32.60 23.67 37.53
CA ALA A 1010 33.42 24.01 38.69
C ALA A 1010 32.65 23.99 40.03
N GLY A 1011 31.31 24.08 40.01
CA GLY A 1011 30.47 23.93 41.19
C GLY A 1011 30.06 22.47 41.46
N LEU A 1012 29.68 21.72 40.43
CA LEU A 1012 28.95 20.46 40.58
C LEU A 1012 29.80 19.22 40.75
N ILE A 1013 30.84 19.09 39.94
CA ILE A 1013 31.62 17.85 39.86
C ILE A 1013 32.40 17.59 41.18
N PRO A 1014 32.92 18.62 41.87
CA PRO A 1014 33.51 18.46 43.20
C PRO A 1014 32.49 18.08 44.28
N GLU A 1015 31.28 18.65 44.25
CA GLU A 1015 30.23 18.44 45.26
C GLU A 1015 29.66 17.01 45.18
N VAL A 1016 29.50 16.50 43.96
CA VAL A 1016 29.08 15.12 43.65
C VAL A 1016 30.15 14.09 44.02
N ALA A 1017 31.43 14.37 43.74
CA ALA A 1017 32.53 13.45 44.08
C ALA A 1017 32.74 13.31 45.60
N MET A 1018 32.42 14.36 46.35
CA MET A 1018 32.53 14.45 47.81
C MET A 1018 31.30 13.91 48.57
N SER A 1019 30.22 13.55 47.87
CA SER A 1019 29.03 12.96 48.48
C SER A 1019 29.32 11.55 49.04
N LYS A 1020 29.06 11.39 50.35
CA LYS A 1020 29.22 10.10 51.07
C LYS A 1020 28.11 9.09 50.76
N TYR A 1021 27.08 9.49 50.00
CA TYR A 1021 25.85 8.74 49.81
C TYR A 1021 25.76 7.99 48.46
N LEU A 1022 26.74 8.15 47.57
CA LEU A 1022 26.75 7.51 46.24
C LEU A 1022 27.58 6.21 46.26
N HIS A 1023 26.96 5.09 45.89
CA HIS A 1023 27.63 3.79 45.76
C HIS A 1023 28.67 3.78 44.61
N PRO A 1024 29.79 3.05 44.74
CA PRO A 1024 30.69 2.79 43.61
C PRO A 1024 29.92 2.07 42.49
N GLY A 1025 29.77 2.71 41.31
CA GLY A 1025 29.02 2.17 40.17
C GLY A 1025 27.68 2.86 39.86
N SER A 1026 27.30 3.91 40.61
CA SER A 1026 26.08 4.70 40.33
C SER A 1026 26.21 5.68 39.16
N PHE A 1027 27.42 5.85 38.60
CA PHE A 1027 27.68 6.66 37.42
C PHE A 1027 27.98 5.71 36.25
N GLN A 1028 27.15 5.72 35.21
CA GLN A 1028 27.34 4.96 33.97
C GLN A 1028 27.63 5.88 32.77
N LEU A 1029 28.28 7.01 33.04
CA LEU A 1029 28.60 7.98 31.99
C LEU A 1029 29.69 7.41 31.08
N GLU A 1030 29.38 7.27 29.80
CA GLU A 1030 30.27 6.74 28.76
C GLU A 1030 30.93 7.86 27.95
N GLU A 1031 30.21 8.96 27.71
CA GLU A 1031 30.72 10.13 26.98
C GLU A 1031 30.49 11.43 27.76
N MET A 1032 31.55 12.24 27.86
CA MET A 1032 31.53 13.52 28.55
C MET A 1032 32.21 14.61 27.71
N ARG A 1033 31.52 15.72 27.45
CA ARG A 1033 32.09 16.92 26.82
C ARG A 1033 31.89 18.14 27.72
N VAL A 1034 32.97 18.87 28.01
CA VAL A 1034 32.93 20.01 28.95
C VAL A 1034 33.68 21.25 28.46
N GLY A 1035 33.27 22.42 28.94
CA GLY A 1035 33.91 23.71 28.64
C GLY A 1035 35.06 24.15 29.55
N ASN A 1036 35.27 23.51 30.71
CA ASN A 1036 36.29 23.92 31.68
C ASN A 1036 37.11 22.71 32.16
N ILE A 1037 38.40 22.68 31.82
CA ILE A 1037 39.32 21.59 32.16
C ILE A 1037 39.53 21.51 33.68
N LEU A 1038 39.61 22.65 34.37
CA LEU A 1038 39.90 22.73 35.82
C LEU A 1038 38.83 22.04 36.67
N ALA A 1039 37.59 22.00 36.17
CA ALA A 1039 36.44 21.45 36.88
C ALA A 1039 36.39 19.92 36.93
N VAL A 1040 36.91 19.25 35.90
CA VAL A 1040 36.78 17.78 35.74
C VAL A 1040 38.01 17.04 36.26
N LEU A 1041 39.21 17.59 36.03
CA LEU A 1041 40.48 16.89 36.26
C LEU A 1041 40.96 16.98 37.72
N ILE A 1042 40.16 16.43 38.64
CA ILE A 1042 40.50 16.28 40.05
C ILE A 1042 40.43 14.80 40.42
N ALA A 1043 41.43 14.30 41.15
CA ALA A 1043 41.60 12.86 41.39
C ALA A 1043 40.36 12.10 41.94
N PRO A 1044 39.54 12.64 42.86
CA PRO A 1044 38.34 11.96 43.33
C PRO A 1044 37.28 11.73 42.23
N ILE A 1045 37.17 12.67 41.29
CA ILE A 1045 36.21 12.62 40.16
C ILE A 1045 36.67 11.56 39.17
N CYS A 1046 37.93 11.66 38.72
CA CYS A 1046 38.48 10.75 37.72
C CYS A 1046 38.47 9.29 38.21
N ARG A 1047 38.68 9.01 39.50
CA ARG A 1047 38.55 7.64 40.05
C ARG A 1047 37.14 7.06 39.94
N ARG A 1048 36.11 7.88 40.03
CA ARG A 1048 34.71 7.43 39.93
C ARG A 1048 34.29 7.17 38.49
N LEU A 1049 34.81 7.95 37.54
CA LEU A 1049 34.56 7.83 36.11
C LEU A 1049 35.50 6.83 35.41
N ALA A 1050 36.57 6.40 36.08
CA ALA A 1050 37.66 5.63 35.50
C ALA A 1050 37.24 4.34 34.77
N ALA A 1051 36.17 3.69 35.24
CA ALA A 1051 35.72 2.41 34.71
C ALA A 1051 34.71 2.54 33.56
N THR A 1052 33.96 3.64 33.48
CA THR A 1052 32.82 3.80 32.57
C THR A 1052 33.06 4.80 31.45
N LEU A 1053 33.89 5.82 31.68
CA LEU A 1053 34.08 6.90 30.71
C LEU A 1053 34.99 6.47 29.56
N HIS A 1054 34.44 6.45 28.35
CA HIS A 1054 35.13 6.06 27.11
C HIS A 1054 35.54 7.27 26.26
N THR A 1055 34.77 8.36 26.29
CA THR A 1055 35.06 9.58 25.52
C THR A 1055 35.06 10.79 26.44
N LEU A 1056 36.14 11.59 26.38
CA LEU A 1056 36.27 12.86 27.10
C LEU A 1056 36.65 13.97 26.12
N GLY A 1057 35.80 14.99 26.01
CA GLY A 1057 36.05 16.16 25.18
C GLY A 1057 36.12 17.43 26.01
N PHE A 1058 37.09 18.29 25.70
CA PHE A 1058 37.18 19.66 26.20
C PHE A 1058 36.93 20.62 25.04
N CYS A 1059 35.89 21.43 25.12
CA CYS A 1059 35.51 22.34 24.05
C CYS A 1059 35.37 23.77 24.57
N TYR A 1060 36.02 24.74 23.93
CA TYR A 1060 35.90 26.17 24.24
C TYR A 1060 36.48 26.62 25.61
N ASP A 1061 37.47 25.90 26.15
CA ASP A 1061 38.16 26.35 27.37
C ASP A 1061 39.14 27.50 27.07
N ASN A 1062 38.78 28.72 27.46
CA ASN A 1062 39.61 29.92 27.29
C ASN A 1062 40.48 30.25 28.52
N VAL A 1063 40.35 29.49 29.61
CA VAL A 1063 40.96 29.80 30.91
C VAL A 1063 42.24 29.00 31.12
N THR A 1064 42.24 27.73 30.76
CA THR A 1064 43.37 26.84 31.03
C THR A 1064 44.45 27.01 29.97
N GLU A 1065 45.58 27.62 30.34
CA GLU A 1065 46.75 27.77 29.46
C GLU A 1065 47.71 26.57 29.55
N THR A 1066 47.92 25.99 30.74
CA THR A 1066 48.82 24.83 30.94
C THR A 1066 48.26 23.85 31.97
N PHE A 1067 48.60 22.57 31.84
CA PHE A 1067 48.23 21.52 32.80
C PHE A 1067 49.19 21.51 34.00
N THR A 1068 48.64 21.52 35.21
CA THR A 1068 49.41 21.24 36.43
C THR A 1068 49.74 19.75 36.54
N GLU A 1069 50.77 19.42 37.33
CA GLU A 1069 51.17 18.02 37.57
C GLU A 1069 50.02 17.20 38.18
N GLU A 1070 49.23 17.81 39.07
CA GLU A 1070 48.07 17.18 39.70
C GLU A 1070 46.95 16.86 38.70
N GLN A 1071 46.68 17.75 37.73
CA GLN A 1071 45.68 17.53 36.68
C GLN A 1071 46.11 16.44 35.70
N ALA A 1072 47.40 16.42 35.33
CA ALA A 1072 47.95 15.36 34.50
C ALA A 1072 47.87 13.99 35.19
N GLN A 1073 48.13 13.95 36.51
CA GLN A 1073 47.95 12.73 37.31
C GLN A 1073 46.47 12.33 37.40
N ALA A 1074 45.55 13.27 37.55
CA ALA A 1074 44.12 13.01 37.61
C ALA A 1074 43.58 12.45 36.29
N LEU A 1075 43.97 13.03 35.14
CA LEU A 1075 43.60 12.56 33.81
C LEU A 1075 44.01 11.10 33.61
N ASN A 1076 45.23 10.74 34.02
CA ASN A 1076 45.76 9.38 33.92
C ASN A 1076 45.03 8.33 34.78
N LEU A 1077 44.11 8.73 35.67
CA LEU A 1077 43.25 7.80 36.41
C LEU A 1077 42.11 7.23 35.54
N LEU A 1078 41.82 7.83 34.38
CA LEU A 1078 40.74 7.42 33.48
C LEU A 1078 41.13 6.21 32.61
N THR A 1079 41.23 5.03 33.22
CA THR A 1079 41.77 3.83 32.57
C THR A 1079 40.95 3.30 31.40
N SER A 1080 39.63 3.54 31.36
CA SER A 1080 38.74 3.08 30.28
C SER A 1080 38.59 4.06 29.11
N LEU A 1081 39.33 5.19 29.14
CA LEU A 1081 39.20 6.26 28.15
C LEU A 1081 39.80 5.85 26.81
N LYS A 1082 38.96 5.83 25.76
CA LYS A 1082 39.31 5.48 24.37
C LYS A 1082 39.50 6.70 23.47
N SER A 1083 38.78 7.78 23.73
CA SER A 1083 38.85 9.01 22.93
C SER A 1083 39.03 10.25 23.82
N LEU A 1084 40.02 11.07 23.49
CA LEU A 1084 40.28 12.36 24.12
C LEU A 1084 40.27 13.47 23.07
N GLU A 1085 39.46 14.51 23.27
CA GLU A 1085 39.26 15.57 22.27
C GLU A 1085 39.48 16.96 22.90
N PHE A 1086 40.20 17.84 22.20
CA PHE A 1086 40.36 19.26 22.52
C PHE A 1086 39.87 20.08 21.33
N LEU A 1087 38.89 20.96 21.54
CA LEU A 1087 38.30 21.81 20.51
C LEU A 1087 38.32 23.27 20.98
N ARG A 1088 38.94 24.18 20.22
CA ARG A 1088 38.97 25.62 20.53
C ARG A 1088 39.39 25.95 21.97
N CYS A 1089 40.42 25.28 22.48
CA CYS A 1089 40.97 25.53 23.81
C CYS A 1089 42.21 26.45 23.73
N ASN A 1090 42.42 27.32 24.72
CA ASN A 1090 43.55 28.25 24.82
C ASN A 1090 44.81 27.62 25.45
N LEU A 1091 45.04 26.33 25.22
CA LEU A 1091 46.16 25.58 25.79
C LEU A 1091 47.48 25.89 25.07
N GLN A 1092 48.54 26.17 25.82
CA GLN A 1092 49.91 26.34 25.33
C GLN A 1092 50.70 25.03 25.28
N SER A 1093 50.41 24.10 26.21
CA SER A 1093 51.08 22.79 26.29
C SER A 1093 50.11 21.66 26.62
N LEU A 1094 50.32 20.49 26.01
CA LEU A 1094 49.52 19.28 26.24
C LEU A 1094 50.06 18.41 27.38
N PRO A 1095 49.20 17.67 28.10
CA PRO A 1095 49.64 16.78 29.18
C PRO A 1095 50.33 15.53 28.63
N ARG A 1096 51.12 14.87 29.49
CA ARG A 1096 51.71 13.56 29.16
C ARG A 1096 50.62 12.48 29.22
N LEU A 1097 50.41 11.77 28.11
CA LEU A 1097 49.30 10.84 27.90
C LEU A 1097 49.68 9.36 28.08
N TYR A 1098 50.95 9.04 28.36
CA TYR A 1098 51.45 7.66 28.47
C TYR A 1098 50.70 6.78 29.50
N GLY A 1099 50.02 7.38 30.48
CA GLY A 1099 49.24 6.67 31.50
C GLY A 1099 47.85 6.21 31.03
N LEU A 1100 47.35 6.69 29.87
CA LEU A 1100 46.04 6.34 29.32
C LEU A 1100 46.15 5.10 28.41
N SER A 1101 46.28 3.92 29.03
CA SER A 1101 46.56 2.65 28.33
C SER A 1101 45.51 2.18 27.33
N SER A 1102 44.30 2.75 27.35
CA SER A 1102 43.19 2.40 26.46
C SER A 1102 42.86 3.47 25.42
N LEU A 1103 43.64 4.56 25.37
CA LEU A 1103 43.38 5.67 24.46
C LEU A 1103 43.72 5.26 23.03
N GLU A 1104 42.71 5.23 22.16
CA GLU A 1104 42.80 4.84 20.76
C GLU A 1104 42.75 6.06 19.83
N LYS A 1105 42.02 7.11 20.20
CA LYS A 1105 41.82 8.34 19.43
C LYS A 1105 42.18 9.58 20.24
N PHE A 1106 42.98 10.47 19.65
CA PHE A 1106 43.31 11.77 20.22
C PHE A 1106 43.06 12.86 19.18
N SER A 1107 42.25 13.87 19.52
CA SER A 1107 41.85 14.92 18.58
C SER A 1107 42.15 16.32 19.13
N ILE A 1108 42.75 17.17 18.32
CA ILE A 1108 43.04 18.58 18.61
C ILE A 1108 42.53 19.41 17.44
N MET A 1109 41.60 20.31 17.71
CA MET A 1109 40.89 21.05 16.67
C MET A 1109 40.83 22.53 17.01
N ARG A 1110 41.33 23.40 16.12
CA ARG A 1110 41.31 24.87 16.26
C ARG A 1110 41.86 25.37 17.61
N CYS A 1111 42.92 24.75 18.11
CA CYS A 1111 43.61 25.12 19.36
C CYS A 1111 44.93 25.83 19.01
N ASP A 1112 44.84 27.12 18.69
CA ASP A 1112 45.96 27.87 18.08
C ASP A 1112 47.10 28.21 19.05
N GLY A 1113 46.87 28.07 20.36
CA GLY A 1113 47.87 28.36 21.40
C GLY A 1113 48.93 27.28 21.59
N ILE A 1114 48.73 26.06 21.09
CA ILE A 1114 49.60 24.91 21.40
C ILE A 1114 50.95 25.07 20.69
N GLU A 1115 52.04 25.08 21.46
CA GLU A 1115 53.40 25.30 20.94
C GLU A 1115 54.08 24.01 20.44
N SER A 1116 53.72 22.84 21.00
CA SER A 1116 54.26 21.54 20.56
C SER A 1116 53.35 20.37 20.91
N LEU A 1117 53.43 19.30 20.11
CA LEU A 1117 52.78 18.02 20.40
C LEU A 1117 53.63 17.16 21.35
N PRO A 1118 53.01 16.26 22.14
CA PRO A 1118 53.74 15.34 23.00
C PRO A 1118 54.75 14.49 22.20
N SER A 1119 55.90 14.22 22.81
CA SER A 1119 56.89 13.33 22.20
C SER A 1119 56.35 11.90 22.07
N LYS A 1120 56.94 11.06 21.21
CA LYS A 1120 56.54 9.65 21.05
C LYS A 1120 56.55 8.87 22.37
N GLU A 1121 57.46 9.20 23.30
CA GLU A 1121 57.56 8.55 24.61
C GLU A 1121 56.43 8.97 25.57
N ASP A 1122 55.79 10.12 25.31
CA ASP A 1122 54.69 10.67 26.11
C ASP A 1122 53.29 10.26 25.59
N LEU A 1123 53.21 9.51 24.48
CA LEU A 1123 51.97 9.00 23.91
C LEU A 1123 51.75 7.51 24.27
N PRO A 1124 50.51 7.08 24.53
CA PRO A 1124 50.22 5.69 24.84
C PRO A 1124 50.35 4.81 23.60
N ALA A 1125 50.84 3.58 23.78
CA ALA A 1125 51.04 2.62 22.69
C ALA A 1125 49.73 2.16 22.01
N SER A 1126 48.59 2.34 22.68
CA SER A 1126 47.25 2.04 22.16
C SER A 1126 46.73 3.06 21.14
N LEU A 1127 47.40 4.21 20.98
CA LEU A 1127 46.92 5.30 20.12
C LEU A 1127 47.03 4.91 18.64
N LEU A 1128 45.87 4.82 17.98
CA LEU A 1128 45.75 4.45 16.56
C LEU A 1128 45.45 5.68 15.69
N LYS A 1129 44.78 6.69 16.25
CA LYS A 1129 44.23 7.84 15.51
C LYS A 1129 44.62 9.16 16.15
N LEU A 1130 45.27 10.03 15.38
CA LEU A 1130 45.57 11.41 15.77
C LEU A 1130 44.93 12.38 14.77
N ASN A 1131 43.96 13.17 15.23
CA ASN A 1131 43.31 14.20 14.42
C ASN A 1131 43.84 15.58 14.82
N VAL A 1132 44.41 16.32 13.88
CA VAL A 1132 44.84 17.71 14.07
C VAL A 1132 44.24 18.56 12.97
N SER A 1133 43.24 19.38 13.30
CA SER A 1133 42.55 20.22 12.32
C SER A 1133 42.52 21.68 12.72
N GLY A 1134 42.71 22.58 11.76
CA GLY A 1134 42.64 24.03 11.99
C GLY A 1134 43.61 24.60 13.03
N CYS A 1135 44.73 23.93 13.31
CA CYS A 1135 45.84 24.42 14.14
C CYS A 1135 47.00 24.89 13.24
N GLY A 1136 47.98 25.63 13.79
CA GLY A 1136 49.12 26.17 13.03
C GLY A 1136 49.98 25.11 12.31
N ASP A 1137 50.63 25.51 11.20
CA ASP A 1137 51.37 24.62 10.30
C ASP A 1137 52.50 23.83 11.01
N GLU A 1138 53.14 24.43 12.02
CA GLU A 1138 54.19 23.79 12.82
C GLU A 1138 53.68 22.55 13.58
N ILE A 1139 52.45 22.60 14.10
CA ILE A 1139 51.82 21.48 14.83
C ILE A 1139 51.42 20.36 13.85
N LYS A 1140 50.97 20.73 12.65
CA LYS A 1140 50.69 19.75 11.59
C LYS A 1140 51.96 19.02 11.14
N GLU A 1141 53.08 19.73 11.00
CA GLU A 1141 54.36 19.12 10.65
C GLU A 1141 54.86 18.19 11.76
N GLN A 1142 54.68 18.56 13.04
CA GLN A 1142 54.99 17.69 14.17
C GLN A 1142 54.11 16.41 14.18
N ALA A 1143 52.83 16.52 13.81
CA ALA A 1143 51.93 15.36 13.73
C ALA A 1143 52.36 14.37 12.64
N GLU A 1144 52.73 14.85 11.45
CA GLU A 1144 53.25 13.97 10.38
C GLU A 1144 54.59 13.33 10.78
N LYS A 1145 55.49 14.04 11.46
CA LYS A 1145 56.72 13.44 12.02
C LYS A 1145 56.43 12.33 13.04
N LEU A 1146 55.39 12.47 13.85
CA LEU A 1146 54.96 11.43 14.80
C LEU A 1146 54.41 10.19 14.08
N LYS A 1147 53.72 10.36 12.95
CA LYS A 1147 53.26 9.27 12.07
C LYS A 1147 54.41 8.54 11.39
N GLU A 1148 55.42 9.26 10.89
CA GLU A 1148 56.63 8.64 10.37
C GLU A 1148 57.35 7.79 11.44
N ALA A 1149 57.35 8.28 12.69
CA ALA A 1149 57.94 7.56 13.82
C ALA A 1149 57.07 6.41 14.36
N ASN A 1150 55.77 6.37 14.06
CA ASN A 1150 54.82 5.33 14.49
C ASN A 1150 53.91 4.89 13.32
N PRO A 1151 54.29 3.84 12.55
CA PRO A 1151 53.58 3.43 11.34
C PRO A 1151 52.13 2.98 11.57
N CYS A 1152 51.77 2.61 12.81
CA CYS A 1152 50.41 2.20 13.18
C CYS A 1152 49.49 3.38 13.51
N LEU A 1153 50.03 4.59 13.62
CA LEU A 1153 49.29 5.81 13.91
C LEU A 1153 48.81 6.45 12.59
N SER A 1154 47.50 6.54 12.40
CA SER A 1154 46.93 7.33 11.30
C SER A 1154 46.76 8.77 11.75
N VAL A 1155 47.44 9.70 11.07
CA VAL A 1155 47.18 11.15 11.16
C VAL A 1155 46.27 11.55 10.03
N TYR A 1156 45.19 12.23 10.37
CA TYR A 1156 44.20 12.73 9.42
C TYR A 1156 43.67 14.08 9.89
N GLU A 1157 43.14 14.83 8.95
CA GLU A 1157 42.50 16.12 9.20
C GLU A 1157 41.00 15.93 8.93
N ASP A 1158 40.19 15.79 9.99
CA ASP A 1158 38.74 15.78 9.80
C ASP A 1158 38.30 17.19 9.37
N THR A 1159 37.80 17.31 8.15
CA THR A 1159 37.05 18.49 7.69
C THR A 1159 35.61 18.48 8.17
N ILE A 1160 35.17 17.43 8.87
CA ILE A 1160 33.79 17.19 9.21
C ILE A 1160 33.65 16.91 10.71
N LEU A 1161 33.23 17.94 11.44
CA LEU A 1161 32.23 17.80 12.50
C LEU A 1161 31.15 18.84 12.19
N TYR A 1162 30.12 18.39 11.48
CA TYR A 1162 28.80 18.98 11.63
C TYR A 1162 28.32 18.62 13.04
N TYR A 1163 28.20 19.60 13.91
CA TYR A 1163 26.92 19.76 14.59
C TYR A 1163 26.26 20.98 13.95
N TYR A 1164 24.97 20.82 13.67
CA TYR A 1164 24.07 21.65 12.87
C TYR A 1164 24.03 23.14 13.30
N PRO A 1165 23.45 24.03 12.47
CA PRO A 1165 23.99 25.31 11.99
C PRO A 1165 24.38 26.38 13.02
#